data_AF-A0A9D9LYE8-F1
#
_entry.id   AF-A0A9D9LYE8-F1
#
_cell.length_a   1.000
_cell.length_b   1.000
_cell.length_c   1.000
_cell.angle_alpha   90.00
_cell.angle_beta   90.00
_cell.angle_gamma   90.00
#
_symmetry.space_group_name_H-M   'P 1'
#
loop_
_entity.id
_entity.type
_entity.pdbx_description
1 polymer ?
#
loop_
_entity_poly.entity_id
_entity_poly.type
_entity_poly.pdbx_seq_one_letter_code
_entity_poly.pdbx_strand_id
1 'polypeptide(L)'
;SAFWTVNAGASGPLAEYSYDMNYVWQLEEAPSNAPTPDEELLVNGTCDGTYNGWTKTDGGNGWEIRTEDGRMIWASSFNLCTLTQTVTLADHNISNEDVDEGNVWVTASAEMKSKTFKNGLGANECKIIVTMLDADGQTLGTVKLIDDQTYYPDWDTYRTVPFQLASGTRSLKYYVSGQDAINWAGRYGPCFANLSLKAIVDDGTTGERYPVWVGSTRVTSANMNDVLGDGSVSYTPGEGAGTLTFNNSTPNIAGEYSWTRGSDNLASKIYAKGIELTINTPADGLTIETANGDGTSYLPYGIYMDDGDLVVNGNLNMTADYAFLSDKGSLTINGDFNLLCRKVGLYLTEGDLSISGDVYIKSPSINPVISLVNGHLTPGPGNWEIDANGSALTAALPDGKGGLAIPETHEVILPDKAYISDDNRALLVRIDENSSAFAKHVKIWKKSELYPVWVGETRVTIHNLDDVLGDGYGDVRYTPGEGSGTLTFTNQKPSISSVHKWFKGSSDYASLICARGIDLTINAPTTLTLNTTEGDAFWVVDEGSLTVNTNLKITAGRAFFLEKGDLNVNGDLNATCSVSGFSIREGDANISGNVYIKSTSINTVIYLNKGHITTGPGDWQIEANGSAIHAEAGNVGGLFIPYTHRITYPEGAKYSDDYRGLFTADNQFVKNLTIEQVGRPTVIDLSTLTADCVAQDNTLLTGTMSGFYKVSIADGAIVTLRNATISKQPESGDEETMNFWDTNYRWAGITCEGNATILLEGENTVKGFSNEFPGIYVPVDKTLDIDGTGKLNATGGGIPGHDSYSTMSAGIGGGYDLSCGNIRIHGGDITATSEYSSAGIGGGMADNSDARCGTITIYGGKITATGGLYAAGIGSGLAENREASCSHITIYDGDITATGGYYGAGIGSGLAYIGKASCGNISIHDGKVTAVGGEGGAGIGSGPGINNQSSCRYISIYGGTVTATGGTYSSGIGSGMGDSNQSLCEIIRIDNGTVTATGGANGAGIGSGVGYNGPSSCGNVIINGGVVNAAGIQGGAGIGSGVAGNAESHCGIISISGGMVTAIGDYSPGIGSGYANASKSTCYDILIQGGTVSATGGKYSAGIGTGYKNEDEAESSCGDIIISYEITRVTATAGLVEDPSQQSTEPIGVGYNGICNGTITISPFLADIVIGSTRTLFVGTTGDVNGDGEVNVSDVTMLVSMILGNTPQANTADVNGDGEVNVSDVTALVSIILGQ
;
A
#
# COMPACT_ATOMS: atom_id res chain seq x y z
N SER A 1 9.21 -17.10 9.17
CA SER A 1 10.20 -18.18 9.38
C SER A 1 9.49 -19.52 9.24
N ALA A 2 10.05 -20.62 8.78
CA ALA A 2 11.28 -20.93 8.05
C ALA A 2 11.18 -22.44 7.78
N PHE A 3 11.45 -22.91 6.55
CA PHE A 3 11.49 -24.36 6.28
C PHE A 3 12.59 -25.05 7.11
N TRP A 4 12.33 -26.29 7.52
CA TRP A 4 13.39 -27.29 7.69
C TRP A 4 13.46 -28.17 6.45
N THR A 5 14.67 -28.49 6.02
CA THR A 5 14.98 -29.22 4.80
C THR A 5 15.30 -30.69 5.08
N VAL A 6 14.97 -31.57 4.11
CA VAL A 6 15.80 -32.74 3.79
C VAL A 6 15.93 -32.83 2.26
N ASN A 7 17.09 -33.27 1.80
CA ASN A 7 17.59 -33.10 0.44
C ASN A 7 17.91 -34.46 -0.19
N ALA A 8 17.68 -34.66 -1.51
CA ALA A 8 18.53 -35.41 -2.45
C ALA A 8 17.77 -35.77 -3.75
N GLY A 9 18.19 -35.18 -4.88
CA GLY A 9 17.47 -35.25 -6.15
C GLY A 9 17.71 -36.45 -7.08
N ALA A 10 17.06 -36.37 -8.24
CA ALA A 10 17.41 -37.02 -9.50
C ALA A 10 16.89 -36.20 -10.70
N SER A 11 17.63 -36.25 -11.81
CA SER A 11 17.42 -35.64 -13.15
C SER A 11 16.00 -35.62 -13.75
N GLY A 12 15.69 -34.55 -14.53
CA GLY A 12 14.43 -34.37 -15.30
C GLY A 12 14.31 -35.19 -16.61
N PRO A 13 13.52 -34.80 -17.65
CA PRO A 13 13.11 -33.42 -18.01
C PRO A 13 11.59 -33.17 -18.34
N LEU A 14 11.27 -31.87 -18.46
CA LEU A 14 10.21 -31.17 -19.23
C LEU A 14 9.06 -31.93 -19.92
N ALA A 15 7.82 -31.49 -19.65
CA ALA A 15 6.78 -31.22 -20.66
C ALA A 15 5.69 -30.28 -20.10
N GLU A 16 5.31 -29.23 -20.83
CA GLU A 16 4.13 -28.40 -20.59
C GLU A 16 2.86 -29.09 -21.12
N TYR A 17 1.67 -28.69 -20.64
CA TYR A 17 0.52 -28.25 -21.48
C TYR A 17 -0.65 -27.76 -20.61
N SER A 18 -1.40 -26.79 -21.12
CA SER A 18 -2.53 -26.08 -20.48
C SER A 18 -3.90 -26.74 -20.74
N TYR A 19 -4.95 -26.37 -19.98
CA TYR A 19 -6.09 -25.58 -20.53
C TYR A 19 -7.19 -25.21 -19.50
N ASP A 20 -7.85 -24.10 -19.82
CA ASP A 20 -8.90 -23.32 -19.17
C ASP A 20 -10.26 -23.95 -18.79
N MET A 21 -10.83 -23.40 -17.72
CA MET A 21 -12.18 -22.83 -17.49
C MET A 21 -13.52 -23.43 -18.04
N ASN A 22 -14.52 -23.38 -17.14
CA ASN A 22 -15.97 -23.09 -17.29
C ASN A 22 -16.93 -24.08 -17.99
N TYR A 23 -18.01 -24.49 -17.29
CA TYR A 23 -19.42 -24.12 -17.56
C TYR A 23 -20.35 -24.54 -16.38
N VAL A 24 -21.59 -24.02 -16.29
CA VAL A 24 -22.36 -23.89 -15.03
C VAL A 24 -23.86 -24.26 -15.16
N TRP A 25 -24.50 -24.61 -14.02
CA TRP A 25 -25.96 -24.66 -13.70
C TRP A 25 -26.84 -25.84 -14.20
N GLN A 26 -27.45 -26.61 -13.28
CA GLN A 26 -28.83 -26.42 -12.76
C GLN A 26 -29.32 -27.62 -11.92
N LEU A 27 -29.89 -27.37 -10.74
CA LEU A 27 -30.92 -28.20 -10.10
C LEU A 27 -31.70 -27.30 -9.11
N GLU A 28 -33.03 -27.33 -9.18
CA GLU A 28 -33.93 -26.41 -8.46
C GLU A 28 -34.20 -26.87 -7.02
N GLU A 29 -34.39 -25.92 -6.09
CA GLU A 29 -34.68 -26.20 -4.68
C GLU A 29 -36.14 -26.64 -4.45
N ALA A 30 -36.35 -27.48 -3.42
CA ALA A 30 -37.65 -28.04 -3.09
C ALA A 30 -38.54 -27.07 -2.29
N PRO A 31 -39.88 -27.18 -2.36
CA PRO A 31 -40.79 -26.39 -1.52
C PRO A 31 -40.57 -26.67 -0.03
N SER A 32 -40.44 -25.61 0.77
CA SER A 32 -39.97 -25.64 2.17
C SER A 32 -40.81 -26.45 3.18
N ASN A 33 -42.01 -26.89 2.78
CA ASN A 33 -43.02 -27.47 3.67
C ASN A 33 -43.42 -28.91 3.28
N ALA A 34 -42.64 -29.59 2.43
CA ALA A 34 -42.93 -30.97 2.02
C ALA A 34 -42.66 -31.97 3.19
N PRO A 35 -43.62 -32.82 3.58
CA PRO A 35 -43.41 -33.85 4.60
C PRO A 35 -42.41 -34.92 4.12
N THR A 36 -41.53 -35.38 5.01
CA THR A 36 -40.52 -36.42 4.72
C THR A 36 -41.18 -37.78 4.50
N PRO A 37 -41.06 -38.41 3.30
CA PRO A 37 -41.77 -39.66 3.02
C PRO A 37 -40.99 -40.90 3.47
N ASP A 38 -41.59 -41.73 4.34
CA ASP A 38 -40.86 -42.79 5.06
C ASP A 38 -41.11 -44.23 4.57
N GLU A 39 -42.28 -44.53 4.00
CA GLU A 39 -42.61 -45.89 3.53
C GLU A 39 -41.87 -46.25 2.23
N GLU A 40 -41.22 -47.41 2.15
CA GLU A 40 -40.53 -47.89 0.94
C GLU A 40 -41.47 -48.63 -0.02
N LEU A 41 -41.54 -48.14 -1.26
CA LEU A 41 -42.42 -48.63 -2.32
C LEU A 41 -41.74 -49.68 -3.22
N LEU A 42 -40.39 -49.70 -3.31
CA LEU A 42 -39.69 -50.69 -4.14
C LEU A 42 -39.46 -52.01 -3.41
N VAL A 43 -39.80 -53.11 -4.06
CA VAL A 43 -39.45 -54.45 -3.60
C VAL A 43 -38.05 -54.82 -4.12
N ASN A 44 -37.19 -55.28 -3.21
CA ASN A 44 -35.82 -55.71 -3.52
C ASN A 44 -34.99 -54.61 -4.22
N GLY A 45 -35.01 -53.37 -3.72
CA GLY A 45 -34.22 -52.27 -4.26
C GLY A 45 -32.72 -52.34 -3.91
N THR A 46 -32.36 -53.02 -2.82
CA THR A 46 -31.00 -53.14 -2.27
C THR A 46 -30.18 -54.32 -2.82
N CYS A 47 -30.70 -55.07 -3.79
CA CYS A 47 -30.10 -56.29 -4.36
C CYS A 47 -29.88 -57.41 -3.32
N ASP A 48 -30.92 -58.19 -3.04
CA ASP A 48 -30.91 -59.38 -2.17
C ASP A 48 -30.11 -60.59 -2.70
N GLY A 49 -29.41 -60.43 -3.83
CA GLY A 49 -28.76 -61.52 -4.56
C GLY A 49 -29.60 -62.11 -5.71
N THR A 50 -30.81 -61.59 -5.95
CA THR A 50 -31.71 -61.99 -7.05
C THR A 50 -32.19 -60.80 -7.89
N TYR A 51 -33.10 -61.06 -8.84
CA TYR A 51 -33.86 -60.04 -9.57
C TYR A 51 -35.36 -60.09 -9.23
N ASN A 52 -35.73 -60.69 -8.10
CA ASN A 52 -37.14 -60.83 -7.71
C ASN A 52 -37.80 -59.45 -7.58
N GLY A 53 -39.01 -59.30 -8.13
CA GLY A 53 -39.72 -58.02 -8.22
C GLY A 53 -39.33 -57.15 -9.42
N TRP A 54 -38.23 -57.45 -10.14
CA TRP A 54 -37.74 -56.65 -11.26
C TRP A 54 -37.96 -57.35 -12.61
N THR A 55 -38.52 -56.63 -13.57
CA THR A 55 -38.54 -57.05 -14.98
C THR A 55 -37.18 -56.73 -15.60
N LYS A 56 -36.50 -57.75 -16.11
CA LYS A 56 -35.10 -57.68 -16.55
C LYS A 56 -34.95 -57.97 -18.04
N THR A 57 -34.13 -57.18 -18.73
CA THR A 57 -33.66 -57.43 -20.11
C THR A 57 -32.14 -57.50 -20.14
N ASP A 58 -31.60 -58.57 -20.74
CA ASP A 58 -30.16 -58.80 -20.88
C ASP A 58 -29.64 -58.41 -22.26
N GLY A 59 -28.71 -57.46 -22.32
CA GLY A 59 -27.89 -57.16 -23.49
C GLY A 59 -26.49 -57.79 -23.36
N GLY A 60 -25.89 -58.23 -24.47
CA GLY A 60 -24.51 -58.72 -24.48
C GLY A 60 -24.34 -59.99 -23.64
N ASN A 61 -23.46 -59.97 -22.64
CA ASN A 61 -23.31 -61.06 -21.66
C ASN A 61 -24.31 -60.98 -20.48
N GLY A 62 -25.27 -60.05 -20.56
CA GLY A 62 -26.32 -59.83 -19.57
C GLY A 62 -25.84 -59.24 -18.25
N TRP A 63 -26.80 -58.82 -17.43
CA TRP A 63 -26.59 -58.40 -16.07
C TRP A 63 -25.96 -59.54 -15.23
N GLU A 64 -25.05 -59.14 -14.35
CA GLU A 64 -24.44 -59.97 -13.32
C GLU A 64 -24.82 -59.46 -11.94
N ILE A 65 -25.07 -60.39 -11.00
CA ILE A 65 -25.08 -60.09 -9.57
C ILE A 65 -23.75 -60.52 -8.99
N ARG A 66 -23.09 -59.60 -8.29
CA ARG A 66 -21.83 -59.87 -7.58
C ARG A 66 -21.71 -58.97 -6.35
N THR A 67 -20.72 -59.27 -5.51
CA THR A 67 -20.30 -58.37 -4.43
C THR A 67 -19.14 -57.51 -4.92
N GLU A 68 -19.22 -56.19 -4.76
CA GLU A 68 -18.15 -55.23 -5.08
C GLU A 68 -18.15 -54.15 -3.99
N ASP A 69 -16.97 -53.76 -3.51
CA ASP A 69 -16.77 -52.80 -2.40
C ASP A 69 -17.66 -53.04 -1.16
N GLY A 70 -17.88 -54.32 -0.82
CA GLY A 70 -18.67 -54.77 0.34
C GLY A 70 -20.19 -54.79 0.15
N ARG A 71 -20.70 -54.33 -1.00
CA ARG A 71 -22.14 -54.27 -1.33
C ARG A 71 -22.53 -55.37 -2.33
N MET A 72 -23.79 -55.80 -2.31
CA MET A 72 -24.39 -56.60 -3.39
C MET A 72 -24.88 -55.66 -4.50
N ILE A 73 -24.55 -55.97 -5.76
CA ILE A 73 -24.72 -55.04 -6.88
C ILE A 73 -25.27 -55.75 -8.12
N TRP A 74 -25.92 -54.99 -9.01
CA TRP A 74 -26.21 -55.39 -10.39
C TRP A 74 -25.24 -54.71 -11.34
N ALA A 75 -24.42 -55.48 -12.05
CA ALA A 75 -23.44 -54.99 -13.02
C ALA A 75 -23.91 -55.27 -14.46
N SER A 76 -23.93 -54.25 -15.31
CA SER A 76 -24.37 -54.37 -16.72
C SER A 76 -23.24 -54.83 -17.67
N SER A 77 -23.63 -55.16 -18.90
CA SER A 77 -22.73 -55.64 -19.97
C SER A 77 -22.47 -54.55 -21.02
N PHE A 78 -21.90 -54.94 -22.15
CA PHE A 78 -21.45 -54.04 -23.22
C PHE A 78 -22.54 -53.66 -24.24
N ASN A 79 -23.69 -54.34 -24.23
CA ASN A 79 -24.90 -53.90 -24.91
C ASN A 79 -25.99 -53.62 -23.86
N LEU A 80 -26.93 -52.73 -24.17
CA LEU A 80 -27.94 -52.20 -23.26
C LEU A 80 -28.66 -53.28 -22.45
N CYS A 81 -28.42 -53.25 -21.14
CA CYS A 81 -29.09 -54.05 -20.13
C CYS A 81 -30.11 -53.18 -19.39
N THR A 82 -31.31 -53.69 -19.08
CA THR A 82 -32.36 -52.92 -18.39
C THR A 82 -32.97 -53.65 -17.20
N LEU A 83 -33.39 -52.90 -16.19
CA LEU A 83 -34.20 -53.36 -15.05
C LEU A 83 -35.39 -52.39 -14.87
N THR A 84 -36.56 -52.92 -14.51
CA THR A 84 -37.77 -52.09 -14.36
C THR A 84 -38.75 -52.68 -13.35
N GLN A 85 -39.32 -51.83 -12.49
CA GLN A 85 -40.41 -52.17 -11.57
C GLN A 85 -41.52 -51.12 -11.72
N THR A 86 -42.78 -51.51 -11.51
CA THR A 86 -43.93 -50.59 -11.53
C THR A 86 -44.79 -50.88 -10.32
N VAL A 87 -45.06 -49.84 -9.53
CA VAL A 87 -45.76 -49.89 -8.25
C VAL A 87 -47.06 -49.11 -8.36
N THR A 88 -48.16 -49.67 -7.87
CA THR A 88 -49.47 -49.01 -7.83
C THR A 88 -49.71 -48.43 -6.44
N LEU A 89 -50.08 -47.15 -6.37
CA LEU A 89 -50.06 -46.38 -5.11
C LEU A 89 -51.13 -46.84 -4.11
N ALA A 90 -52.29 -47.26 -4.60
CA ALA A 90 -53.40 -47.74 -3.77
C ALA A 90 -53.06 -49.02 -2.98
N ASP A 91 -52.12 -49.84 -3.47
CA ASP A 91 -51.66 -51.05 -2.76
C ASP A 91 -50.84 -50.71 -1.49
N HIS A 92 -50.37 -49.48 -1.39
CA HIS A 92 -49.65 -48.90 -0.24
C HIS A 92 -50.55 -47.99 0.62
N ASN A 93 -51.87 -48.17 0.57
CA ASN A 93 -52.88 -47.40 1.32
C ASN A 93 -52.91 -45.88 1.07
N ILE A 94 -52.21 -45.39 0.05
CA ILE A 94 -52.25 -43.98 -0.36
C ILE A 94 -53.51 -43.78 -1.19
N SER A 95 -54.41 -42.88 -0.76
CA SER A 95 -55.67 -42.69 -1.46
C SER A 95 -55.50 -41.85 -2.74
N ASN A 96 -56.38 -42.09 -3.72
CA ASN A 96 -56.38 -41.27 -4.94
C ASN A 96 -56.76 -39.81 -4.66
N GLU A 97 -57.52 -39.54 -3.60
CA GLU A 97 -57.95 -38.20 -3.21
C GLU A 97 -56.75 -37.41 -2.66
N ASP A 98 -55.94 -38.02 -1.78
CA ASP A 98 -54.68 -37.43 -1.30
C ASP A 98 -53.69 -37.15 -2.44
N VAL A 99 -53.60 -38.03 -3.45
CA VAL A 99 -52.77 -37.79 -4.64
C VAL A 99 -53.32 -36.65 -5.50
N ASP A 100 -54.64 -36.62 -5.72
CA ASP A 100 -55.25 -35.64 -6.62
C ASP A 100 -55.34 -34.23 -6.02
N GLU A 101 -55.42 -34.12 -4.68
CA GLU A 101 -55.34 -32.87 -3.91
C GLU A 101 -53.90 -32.38 -3.67
N GLY A 102 -52.88 -33.22 -3.90
CA GLY A 102 -51.47 -32.88 -3.70
C GLY A 102 -50.96 -33.11 -2.27
N ASN A 103 -51.68 -33.87 -1.44
CA ASN A 103 -51.26 -34.21 -0.09
C ASN A 103 -50.13 -35.26 -0.07
N VAL A 104 -49.82 -35.90 -1.21
CA VAL A 104 -48.82 -36.97 -1.34
C VAL A 104 -47.51 -36.50 -2.00
N TRP A 105 -46.41 -36.75 -1.31
CA TRP A 105 -45.04 -36.40 -1.71
C TRP A 105 -44.17 -37.64 -1.84
N VAL A 106 -43.29 -37.68 -2.87
CA VAL A 106 -42.46 -38.84 -3.18
C VAL A 106 -40.99 -38.48 -3.34
N THR A 107 -40.09 -39.35 -2.86
CA THR A 107 -38.64 -39.29 -3.18
C THR A 107 -38.18 -40.57 -3.85
N ALA A 108 -37.19 -40.46 -4.73
CA ALA A 108 -36.51 -41.57 -5.41
C ALA A 108 -34.99 -41.47 -5.27
N SER A 109 -34.26 -42.59 -5.12
CA SER A 109 -32.78 -42.61 -5.10
C SER A 109 -32.15 -43.88 -5.66
N ALA A 110 -30.85 -43.84 -5.95
CA ALA A 110 -30.00 -44.95 -6.40
C ALA A 110 -28.52 -44.74 -6.02
N GLU A 111 -27.76 -45.81 -5.79
CA GLU A 111 -26.29 -45.82 -5.77
C GLU A 111 -25.74 -46.38 -7.08
N MET A 112 -24.71 -45.76 -7.68
CA MET A 112 -24.04 -46.30 -8.87
C MET A 112 -22.53 -46.05 -8.92
N LYS A 113 -21.83 -46.86 -9.72
CA LYS A 113 -20.38 -46.76 -10.01
C LYS A 113 -20.05 -47.25 -11.42
N SER A 114 -19.07 -46.63 -12.08
CA SER A 114 -18.45 -47.11 -13.31
C SER A 114 -17.10 -47.81 -13.05
N LYS A 115 -16.71 -48.72 -13.95
CA LYS A 115 -15.54 -49.58 -13.73
C LYS A 115 -14.26 -48.96 -14.31
N THR A 116 -13.24 -48.84 -13.48
CA THR A 116 -11.94 -48.21 -13.81
C THR A 116 -11.06 -49.12 -14.69
N PHE A 117 -10.45 -48.56 -15.73
CA PHE A 117 -9.40 -49.22 -16.52
C PHE A 117 -8.10 -48.41 -16.53
N LYS A 118 -6.95 -49.10 -16.58
CA LYS A 118 -5.60 -48.53 -16.36
C LYS A 118 -5.16 -47.37 -17.28
N ASN A 119 -5.90 -47.09 -18.36
CA ASN A 119 -5.56 -46.06 -19.35
C ASN A 119 -6.61 -44.94 -19.47
N GLY A 120 -7.59 -44.85 -18.57
CA GLY A 120 -8.40 -43.64 -18.36
C GLY A 120 -9.31 -43.17 -19.51
N LEU A 121 -9.77 -44.05 -20.41
CA LEU A 121 -10.61 -43.68 -21.55
C LEU A 121 -11.85 -44.58 -21.65
N GLY A 122 -13.04 -43.97 -21.51
CA GLY A 122 -14.36 -44.57 -21.74
C GLY A 122 -15.39 -44.20 -20.67
N ALA A 123 -16.35 -43.34 -21.01
CA ALA A 123 -17.52 -43.04 -20.18
C ALA A 123 -18.67 -43.99 -20.55
N ASN A 124 -19.49 -44.39 -19.58
CA ASN A 124 -20.53 -45.40 -19.80
C ASN A 124 -21.90 -44.76 -20.05
N GLU A 125 -22.78 -45.42 -20.80
CA GLU A 125 -24.16 -44.95 -20.94
C GLU A 125 -25.00 -45.44 -19.74
N CYS A 126 -25.61 -44.49 -19.01
CA CYS A 126 -26.41 -44.76 -17.83
C CYS A 126 -27.74 -44.01 -17.85
N LYS A 127 -28.83 -44.68 -17.43
CA LYS A 127 -30.13 -44.03 -17.28
C LYS A 127 -30.88 -44.56 -16.05
N ILE A 128 -31.32 -43.66 -15.18
CA ILE A 128 -32.22 -43.94 -14.05
C ILE A 128 -33.36 -42.93 -14.06
N ILE A 129 -34.59 -43.43 -14.16
CA ILE A 129 -35.80 -42.62 -14.37
C ILE A 129 -36.97 -43.18 -13.58
N VAL A 130 -37.75 -42.30 -12.96
CA VAL A 130 -39.10 -42.60 -12.43
C VAL A 130 -40.15 -41.95 -13.32
N THR A 131 -41.13 -42.72 -13.76
CA THR A 131 -42.23 -42.26 -14.62
C THR A 131 -43.55 -42.33 -13.86
N MET A 132 -44.27 -41.21 -13.79
CA MET A 132 -45.63 -41.13 -13.26
C MET A 132 -46.61 -41.58 -14.33
N LEU A 133 -47.44 -42.58 -14.02
CA LEU A 133 -48.40 -43.19 -14.92
C LEU A 133 -49.84 -42.99 -14.41
N ASP A 134 -50.76 -42.72 -15.34
CA ASP A 134 -52.21 -42.71 -15.08
C ASP A 134 -52.79 -44.14 -14.95
N ALA A 135 -54.12 -44.22 -14.81
CA ALA A 135 -54.85 -45.50 -14.69
C ALA A 135 -54.78 -46.37 -15.97
N ASP A 136 -54.57 -45.78 -17.15
CA ASP A 136 -54.46 -46.47 -18.44
C ASP A 136 -53.00 -46.82 -18.78
N GLY A 137 -52.04 -46.41 -17.94
CA GLY A 137 -50.61 -46.66 -18.09
C GLY A 137 -49.88 -45.66 -18.99
N GLN A 138 -50.47 -44.51 -19.30
CA GLN A 138 -49.79 -43.43 -20.03
C GLN A 138 -48.96 -42.54 -19.13
N THR A 139 -47.86 -42.01 -19.67
CA THR A 139 -46.94 -41.13 -18.95
C THR A 139 -47.54 -39.75 -18.74
N LEU A 140 -47.81 -39.41 -17.48
CA LEU A 140 -48.20 -38.05 -17.05
C LEU A 140 -47.00 -37.14 -16.83
N GLY A 141 -45.89 -37.71 -16.36
CA GLY A 141 -44.66 -36.98 -16.08
C GLY A 141 -43.49 -37.91 -15.83
N THR A 142 -42.27 -37.38 -15.82
CA THR A 142 -41.05 -38.18 -15.71
C THR A 142 -40.00 -37.42 -14.95
N VAL A 143 -39.53 -37.99 -13.83
CA VAL A 143 -38.44 -37.47 -13.02
C VAL A 143 -37.20 -38.28 -13.36
N LYS A 144 -36.15 -37.59 -13.83
CA LYS A 144 -34.87 -38.22 -14.16
C LYS A 144 -33.93 -38.10 -12.96
N LEU A 145 -33.29 -39.20 -12.60
CA LEU A 145 -32.19 -39.20 -11.62
C LEU A 145 -30.86 -39.08 -12.37
N ILE A 146 -30.70 -39.86 -13.44
CA ILE A 146 -29.49 -39.92 -14.28
C ILE A 146 -29.91 -40.17 -15.73
N ASP A 147 -29.32 -39.47 -16.69
CA ASP A 147 -29.57 -39.62 -18.13
C ASP A 147 -28.38 -39.07 -18.94
N ASP A 148 -27.21 -39.70 -18.78
CA ASP A 148 -25.95 -39.18 -19.34
C ASP A 148 -24.96 -40.27 -19.81
N GLN A 149 -23.81 -39.80 -20.32
CA GLN A 149 -22.67 -40.61 -20.72
C GLN A 149 -21.41 -40.19 -19.96
N THR A 150 -21.45 -40.24 -18.64
CA THR A 150 -20.36 -39.75 -17.77
C THR A 150 -19.60 -40.89 -17.08
N TYR A 151 -18.33 -40.63 -16.77
CA TYR A 151 -17.44 -41.60 -16.12
C TYR A 151 -17.39 -41.36 -14.60
N TYR A 152 -17.94 -42.31 -13.83
CA TYR A 152 -18.03 -42.26 -12.37
C TYR A 152 -17.05 -43.26 -11.73
N PRO A 153 -15.83 -42.85 -11.32
CA PRO A 153 -14.81 -43.79 -10.86
C PRO A 153 -15.14 -44.49 -9.53
N ASP A 154 -16.02 -43.90 -8.71
CA ASP A 154 -16.39 -44.37 -7.37
C ASP A 154 -17.92 -44.49 -7.19
N TRP A 155 -18.34 -44.91 -5.99
CA TRP A 155 -19.77 -45.06 -5.66
C TRP A 155 -20.37 -43.73 -5.23
N ASP A 156 -21.27 -43.20 -6.06
CA ASP A 156 -22.06 -42.01 -5.75
C ASP A 156 -23.54 -42.35 -5.52
N THR A 157 -24.19 -41.57 -4.64
CA THR A 157 -25.62 -41.68 -4.34
C THR A 157 -26.39 -40.54 -4.97
N TYR A 158 -27.37 -40.86 -5.80
CA TYR A 158 -28.22 -39.90 -6.48
C TYR A 158 -29.62 -39.99 -5.87
N ARG A 159 -30.17 -38.85 -5.43
CA ARG A 159 -31.51 -38.75 -4.85
C ARG A 159 -32.23 -37.54 -5.42
N THR A 160 -33.51 -37.70 -5.73
CA THR A 160 -34.43 -36.60 -6.06
C THR A 160 -34.84 -35.88 -4.78
N VAL A 161 -34.99 -34.56 -4.87
CA VAL A 161 -35.80 -33.82 -3.88
C VAL A 161 -37.21 -34.41 -3.80
N PRO A 162 -37.92 -34.28 -2.66
CA PRO A 162 -39.32 -34.69 -2.58
C PRO A 162 -40.16 -33.96 -3.62
N PHE A 163 -40.75 -34.71 -4.54
CA PHE A 163 -41.64 -34.20 -5.56
C PHE A 163 -43.07 -34.63 -5.26
N GLN A 164 -43.99 -33.67 -5.29
CA GLN A 164 -45.41 -33.93 -5.22
C GLN A 164 -45.84 -34.73 -6.45
N LEU A 165 -46.74 -35.70 -6.28
CA LEU A 165 -47.24 -36.45 -7.43
C LEU A 165 -48.19 -35.60 -8.27
N ALA A 166 -48.09 -35.73 -9.59
CA ALA A 166 -49.04 -35.07 -10.49
C ALA A 166 -50.44 -35.65 -10.26
N SER A 167 -51.43 -34.77 -10.08
CA SER A 167 -52.86 -35.15 -9.98
C SER A 167 -53.26 -36.08 -11.13
N GLY A 168 -53.98 -37.15 -10.83
CA GLY A 168 -54.29 -38.25 -11.74
C GLY A 168 -53.25 -39.39 -11.80
N THR A 169 -52.08 -39.27 -11.15
CA THR A 169 -51.11 -40.37 -11.05
C THR A 169 -51.68 -41.54 -10.25
N ARG A 170 -51.51 -42.78 -10.74
CA ARG A 170 -51.97 -44.00 -10.07
C ARG A 170 -50.89 -45.05 -9.88
N SER A 171 -49.85 -45.04 -10.72
CA SER A 171 -48.70 -45.93 -10.61
C SER A 171 -47.39 -45.20 -10.90
N LEU A 172 -46.30 -45.66 -10.29
CA LEU A 172 -44.95 -45.16 -10.51
C LEU A 172 -44.09 -46.26 -11.11
N LYS A 173 -43.37 -45.96 -12.20
CA LYS A 173 -42.50 -46.89 -12.90
C LYS A 173 -41.04 -46.48 -12.74
N TYR A 174 -40.27 -47.29 -12.02
CA TYR A 174 -38.84 -47.11 -11.82
C TYR A 174 -38.08 -47.89 -12.90
N TYR A 175 -37.23 -47.22 -13.67
CA TYR A 175 -36.48 -47.78 -14.80
C TYR A 175 -34.98 -47.49 -14.65
N VAL A 176 -34.15 -48.52 -14.83
CA VAL A 176 -32.68 -48.45 -14.83
C VAL A 176 -32.15 -49.11 -16.10
N SER A 177 -31.15 -48.51 -16.73
CA SER A 177 -30.38 -49.16 -17.80
C SER A 177 -28.91 -48.76 -17.83
N GLY A 178 -28.07 -49.68 -18.31
CA GLY A 178 -26.64 -49.46 -18.48
C GLY A 178 -26.03 -50.25 -19.63
N GLN A 179 -25.02 -49.67 -20.28
CA GLN A 179 -24.05 -50.37 -21.13
C GLN A 179 -22.66 -49.73 -21.04
N ASP A 180 -21.60 -50.51 -21.33
CA ASP A 180 -20.27 -49.92 -21.59
C ASP A 180 -20.16 -49.30 -22.98
N ALA A 181 -19.30 -48.28 -23.12
CA ALA A 181 -19.09 -47.58 -24.39
C ALA A 181 -17.90 -48.11 -25.22
N ILE A 182 -17.24 -49.19 -24.78
CA ILE A 182 -16.03 -49.74 -25.42
C ILE A 182 -16.34 -51.05 -26.18
N ASN A 183 -17.56 -51.57 -26.04
CA ASN A 183 -18.03 -52.84 -26.60
C ASN A 183 -17.16 -54.05 -26.17
N TRP A 184 -16.73 -54.08 -24.91
CA TRP A 184 -15.85 -55.13 -24.40
C TRP A 184 -16.61 -56.35 -23.88
N ALA A 185 -16.33 -57.52 -24.47
CA ALA A 185 -16.99 -58.77 -24.11
C ALA A 185 -16.80 -59.13 -22.61
N GLY A 186 -17.83 -58.86 -21.80
CA GLY A 186 -17.82 -59.02 -20.34
C GLY A 186 -18.96 -58.27 -19.64
N ARG A 187 -18.82 -58.04 -18.32
CA ARG A 187 -19.72 -57.21 -17.50
C ARG A 187 -18.99 -55.97 -16.98
N TYR A 188 -18.65 -55.10 -17.94
CA TYR A 188 -17.85 -53.88 -17.73
C TYR A 188 -18.67 -52.59 -17.76
N GLY A 189 -19.98 -52.68 -17.99
CA GLY A 189 -20.91 -51.55 -17.89
C GLY A 189 -21.12 -51.08 -16.44
N PRO A 190 -21.91 -50.02 -16.25
CA PRO A 190 -22.15 -49.43 -14.94
C PRO A 190 -22.83 -50.41 -13.99
N CYS A 191 -22.55 -50.22 -12.70
CA CYS A 191 -22.97 -51.04 -11.58
C CYS A 191 -23.93 -50.25 -10.67
N PHE A 192 -24.97 -50.90 -10.17
CA PHE A 192 -26.06 -50.27 -9.42
C PHE A 192 -26.36 -51.01 -8.10
N ALA A 193 -26.75 -50.25 -7.07
CA ALA A 193 -27.21 -50.72 -5.78
C ALA A 193 -28.24 -49.76 -5.15
N ASN A 194 -28.87 -50.16 -4.05
CA ASN A 194 -29.69 -49.32 -3.17
C ASN A 194 -30.69 -48.39 -3.89
N LEU A 195 -31.46 -48.96 -4.82
CA LEU A 195 -32.58 -48.29 -5.48
C LEU A 195 -33.73 -48.13 -4.46
N SER A 196 -34.39 -46.97 -4.39
CA SER A 196 -35.44 -46.66 -3.40
C SER A 196 -36.47 -45.65 -3.94
N LEU A 197 -37.72 -45.73 -3.45
CA LEU A 197 -38.86 -44.85 -3.77
C LEU A 197 -39.83 -44.76 -2.56
N LYS A 198 -40.26 -43.57 -2.07
CA LYS A 198 -41.03 -43.43 -0.80
C LYS A 198 -42.20 -42.43 -0.74
N ALA A 199 -43.19 -42.55 0.18
CA ALA A 199 -44.44 -41.70 0.31
C ALA A 199 -45.02 -41.44 1.77
N ILE A 200 -46.00 -40.51 2.00
CA ILE A 200 -46.60 -40.10 3.35
C ILE A 200 -47.99 -39.36 3.36
N VAL A 201 -48.77 -39.41 4.50
CA VAL A 201 -50.07 -38.72 4.90
C VAL A 201 -50.22 -38.55 6.48
N ASP A 202 -51.30 -37.94 7.08
CA ASP A 202 -51.45 -37.51 8.54
C ASP A 202 -52.91 -37.60 9.20
N ASP A 203 -53.11 -37.38 10.53
CA ASP A 203 -54.38 -37.49 11.35
C ASP A 203 -54.45 -36.69 12.72
N GLY A 204 -55.63 -36.51 13.38
CA GLY A 204 -55.79 -35.75 14.67
C GLY A 204 -57.09 -35.93 15.52
N THR A 205 -57.11 -35.57 16.84
CA THR A 205 -58.18 -35.98 17.81
C THR A 205 -58.76 -34.95 18.83
N THR A 206 -60.07 -35.08 19.14
CA THR A 206 -60.92 -34.28 20.11
C THR A 206 -60.51 -34.37 21.60
N GLY A 207 -60.94 -33.53 22.55
CA GLY A 207 -61.87 -32.36 22.58
C GLY A 207 -61.30 -31.22 23.45
N GLU A 208 -62.05 -30.52 24.35
CA GLU A 208 -61.54 -29.29 25.04
C GLU A 208 -60.57 -29.57 26.21
N ARG A 209 -59.44 -30.09 25.76
CA ARG A 209 -58.18 -30.31 26.42
C ARG A 209 -57.39 -29.03 26.20
N TYR A 210 -56.96 -28.37 27.27
CA TYR A 210 -55.94 -27.35 27.10
C TYR A 210 -54.66 -28.06 26.66
N PRO A 211 -53.89 -27.47 25.73
CA PRO A 211 -52.63 -28.03 25.31
C PRO A 211 -51.55 -27.58 26.30
N VAL A 212 -51.76 -27.91 27.58
CA VAL A 212 -50.84 -27.61 28.69
C VAL A 212 -50.74 -28.84 29.58
N TRP A 213 -49.54 -29.12 30.07
CA TRP A 213 -49.22 -30.23 30.97
C TRP A 213 -48.26 -29.72 32.06
N VAL A 214 -48.47 -30.17 33.29
CA VAL A 214 -47.56 -29.93 34.42
C VAL A 214 -47.21 -31.28 35.03
N GLY A 215 -45.93 -31.64 35.00
CA GLY A 215 -45.47 -33.01 35.23
C GLY A 215 -46.11 -33.99 34.24
N SER A 216 -46.54 -35.15 34.72
CA SER A 216 -47.29 -36.11 33.90
C SER A 216 -48.77 -35.77 33.68
N THR A 217 -49.27 -34.62 34.17
CA THR A 217 -50.70 -34.30 34.21
C THR A 217 -51.10 -33.29 33.13
N ARG A 218 -52.00 -33.70 32.20
CA ARG A 218 -52.61 -32.78 31.22
C ARG A 218 -53.65 -31.88 31.89
N VAL A 219 -53.66 -30.61 31.51
CA VAL A 219 -54.66 -29.63 31.92
C VAL A 219 -55.93 -29.79 31.07
N THR A 220 -57.06 -29.80 31.76
CA THR A 220 -58.41 -29.95 31.21
C THR A 220 -59.35 -29.05 31.99
N SER A 221 -60.55 -28.79 31.47
CA SER A 221 -61.60 -28.06 32.19
C SER A 221 -62.04 -28.72 33.52
N ALA A 222 -61.59 -29.95 33.82
CA ALA A 222 -61.89 -30.66 35.07
C ALA A 222 -60.84 -30.47 36.19
N ASN A 223 -59.56 -30.22 35.86
CA ASN A 223 -58.47 -30.07 36.85
C ASN A 223 -57.81 -28.68 36.85
N MET A 224 -58.25 -27.74 36.00
CA MET A 224 -57.65 -26.41 35.89
C MET A 224 -57.51 -25.64 37.21
N ASN A 225 -58.41 -25.77 38.18
CA ASN A 225 -58.30 -25.00 39.45
C ASN A 225 -57.24 -25.54 40.44
N ASP A 226 -56.78 -26.78 40.28
CA ASP A 226 -55.73 -27.43 41.07
C ASP A 226 -55.12 -28.55 40.23
N VAL A 227 -54.09 -28.21 39.46
CA VAL A 227 -53.57 -29.06 38.38
C VAL A 227 -52.86 -30.31 38.94
N LEU A 228 -52.24 -30.19 40.10
CA LEU A 228 -51.48 -31.27 40.75
C LEU A 228 -52.24 -31.95 41.91
N GLY A 229 -53.32 -31.35 42.40
CA GLY A 229 -54.14 -31.89 43.50
C GLY A 229 -53.59 -31.59 44.90
N ASP A 230 -52.61 -30.69 45.01
CA ASP A 230 -51.99 -30.23 46.25
C ASP A 230 -52.14 -28.72 46.49
N GLY A 231 -52.85 -28.00 45.60
CA GLY A 231 -53.05 -26.55 45.63
C GLY A 231 -51.82 -25.72 45.22
N SER A 232 -50.71 -26.34 44.81
CA SER A 232 -49.49 -25.61 44.44
C SER A 232 -49.57 -24.91 43.08
N VAL A 233 -50.40 -25.41 42.16
CA VAL A 233 -50.54 -24.90 40.78
C VAL A 233 -52.01 -24.84 40.36
N SER A 234 -52.44 -23.67 39.87
CA SER A 234 -53.72 -23.50 39.16
C SER A 234 -53.50 -22.98 37.74
N TYR A 235 -54.45 -23.22 36.85
CA TYR A 235 -54.50 -22.79 35.45
C TYR A 235 -55.78 -21.99 35.17
N THR A 236 -55.61 -20.83 34.54
CA THR A 236 -56.72 -20.02 34.03
C THR A 236 -56.65 -20.00 32.50
N PRO A 237 -57.66 -20.54 31.77
CA PRO A 237 -57.70 -20.46 30.31
C PRO A 237 -58.03 -19.04 29.84
N GLY A 238 -57.43 -18.66 28.72
CA GLY A 238 -57.79 -17.50 27.90
C GLY A 238 -58.09 -17.93 26.45
N GLU A 239 -58.46 -16.98 25.61
CA GLU A 239 -58.66 -17.21 24.18
C GLU A 239 -57.31 -17.17 23.48
N GLY A 240 -56.81 -18.33 23.02
CA GLY A 240 -55.44 -18.47 22.47
C GLY A 240 -54.30 -18.47 23.51
N ALA A 241 -54.62 -18.24 24.78
CA ALA A 241 -53.65 -18.08 25.87
C ALA A 241 -54.04 -18.87 27.13
N GLY A 242 -53.16 -18.93 28.11
CA GLY A 242 -53.47 -19.45 29.44
C GLY A 242 -52.49 -18.98 30.51
N THR A 243 -52.89 -19.05 31.78
CA THR A 243 -52.05 -18.61 32.91
C THR A 243 -51.93 -19.70 33.96
N LEU A 244 -50.72 -20.23 34.15
CA LEU A 244 -50.35 -21.00 35.34
C LEU A 244 -50.00 -20.03 36.48
N THR A 245 -50.55 -20.26 37.66
CA THR A 245 -50.19 -19.51 38.87
C THR A 245 -49.67 -20.46 39.93
N PHE A 246 -48.42 -20.24 40.35
CA PHE A 246 -47.74 -21.05 41.35
C PHE A 246 -47.85 -20.40 42.74
N ASN A 247 -48.36 -21.15 43.72
CA ASN A 247 -48.59 -20.66 45.08
C ASN A 247 -47.44 -20.98 46.06
N ASN A 248 -46.42 -21.71 45.62
CA ASN A 248 -45.26 -22.11 46.42
C ASN A 248 -43.98 -22.08 45.56
N SER A 249 -42.86 -21.68 46.15
CA SER A 249 -41.56 -21.54 45.44
C SER A 249 -40.94 -22.88 45.04
N THR A 250 -41.34 -23.97 45.67
CA THR A 250 -40.87 -25.35 45.39
C THR A 250 -42.05 -26.31 45.21
N PRO A 251 -42.81 -26.22 44.10
CA PRO A 251 -43.96 -27.09 43.83
C PRO A 251 -43.51 -28.54 43.60
N ASN A 252 -44.30 -29.52 44.05
CA ASN A 252 -43.96 -30.94 43.93
C ASN A 252 -44.39 -31.51 42.56
N ILE A 253 -43.70 -31.12 41.49
CA ILE A 253 -44.02 -31.55 40.11
C ILE A 253 -43.59 -33.00 39.87
N ALA A 254 -44.50 -33.94 40.13
CA ALA A 254 -44.30 -35.37 39.94
C ALA A 254 -44.37 -35.80 38.46
N GLY A 255 -43.40 -36.62 38.04
CA GLY A 255 -43.30 -37.10 36.65
C GLY A 255 -42.93 -35.99 35.65
N GLU A 256 -42.97 -36.35 34.38
CA GLU A 256 -42.71 -35.50 33.20
C GLU A 256 -43.67 -35.96 32.07
N TYR A 257 -44.09 -35.06 31.20
CA TYR A 257 -44.82 -35.41 29.97
C TYR A 257 -43.81 -35.86 28.91
N SER A 258 -44.08 -36.93 28.15
CA SER A 258 -43.11 -37.50 27.19
C SER A 258 -43.72 -37.83 25.83
N TRP A 259 -42.92 -37.66 24.77
CA TRP A 259 -43.31 -37.85 23.36
C TRP A 259 -42.06 -38.12 22.48
N THR A 260 -42.25 -38.40 21.19
CA THR A 260 -41.19 -38.71 20.22
C THR A 260 -41.10 -37.66 19.12
N ARG A 261 -39.87 -37.31 18.69
CA ARG A 261 -39.59 -36.43 17.55
C ARG A 261 -38.43 -37.02 16.74
N GLY A 262 -38.70 -37.52 15.54
CA GLY A 262 -37.70 -38.27 14.76
C GLY A 262 -37.24 -39.53 15.51
N SER A 263 -35.93 -39.70 15.70
CA SER A 263 -35.35 -40.78 16.52
C SER A 263 -35.42 -40.55 18.03
N ASP A 264 -35.81 -39.36 18.48
CA ASP A 264 -35.51 -38.87 19.82
C ASP A 264 -36.72 -38.94 20.76
N ASN A 265 -36.48 -39.45 21.97
CA ASN A 265 -37.44 -39.49 23.06
C ASN A 265 -37.30 -38.22 23.93
N LEU A 266 -38.33 -37.38 23.93
CA LEU A 266 -38.37 -36.10 24.65
C LEU A 266 -39.25 -36.21 25.91
N ALA A 267 -38.92 -35.44 26.95
CA ALA A 267 -39.76 -35.30 28.14
C ALA A 267 -39.68 -33.88 28.75
N SER A 268 -40.70 -33.40 29.48
CA SER A 268 -40.58 -32.14 30.23
C SER A 268 -41.43 -32.02 31.51
N LYS A 269 -41.03 -31.08 32.40
CA LYS A 269 -41.76 -30.73 33.63
C LYS A 269 -42.95 -29.80 33.39
N ILE A 270 -42.87 -28.92 32.40
CA ILE A 270 -44.01 -28.15 31.88
C ILE A 270 -43.96 -28.26 30.35
N TYR A 271 -45.07 -28.64 29.72
CA TYR A 271 -45.21 -28.68 28.26
C TYR A 271 -46.47 -27.93 27.86
N ALA A 272 -46.39 -27.07 26.85
CA ALA A 272 -47.56 -26.51 26.19
C ALA A 272 -47.42 -26.57 24.67
N LYS A 273 -48.55 -26.55 23.94
CA LYS A 273 -48.57 -26.64 22.46
C LYS A 273 -49.57 -25.65 21.83
N GLY A 274 -49.10 -24.76 20.96
CA GLY A 274 -49.93 -23.82 20.21
C GLY A 274 -50.75 -22.84 21.06
N ILE A 275 -50.22 -22.38 22.20
CA ILE A 275 -50.84 -21.32 23.02
C ILE A 275 -49.80 -20.39 23.64
N GLU A 276 -50.19 -19.14 23.89
CA GLU A 276 -49.43 -18.26 24.77
C GLU A 276 -49.61 -18.70 26.24
N LEU A 277 -48.51 -18.90 26.97
CA LEU A 277 -48.53 -19.34 28.37
C LEU A 277 -47.92 -18.27 29.28
N THR A 278 -48.70 -17.77 30.23
CA THR A 278 -48.18 -16.96 31.35
C THR A 278 -47.93 -17.84 32.57
N ILE A 279 -46.78 -17.67 33.24
CA ILE A 279 -46.45 -18.28 34.53
C ILE A 279 -46.29 -17.16 35.56
N ASN A 280 -47.21 -17.05 36.52
CA ASN A 280 -47.05 -16.17 37.66
C ASN A 280 -46.30 -16.91 38.78
N THR A 281 -45.14 -16.38 39.21
CA THR A 281 -44.32 -16.99 40.27
C THR A 281 -44.65 -16.40 41.66
N PRO A 282 -44.28 -17.11 42.75
CA PRO A 282 -44.35 -16.56 44.10
C PRO A 282 -43.36 -15.40 44.31
N ALA A 283 -43.57 -14.61 45.36
CA ALA A 283 -42.73 -13.44 45.68
C ALA A 283 -41.23 -13.78 45.89
N ASP A 284 -40.93 -14.97 46.42
CA ASP A 284 -39.55 -15.45 46.64
C ASP A 284 -38.98 -16.17 45.39
N GLY A 285 -39.69 -16.10 44.25
CA GLY A 285 -39.37 -16.78 42.99
C GLY A 285 -39.90 -18.22 42.90
N LEU A 286 -39.88 -18.77 41.70
CA LEU A 286 -40.21 -20.18 41.41
C LEU A 286 -38.93 -20.99 41.16
N THR A 287 -38.82 -22.18 41.76
CA THR A 287 -37.71 -23.11 41.56
C THR A 287 -38.19 -24.37 40.84
N ILE A 288 -37.55 -24.71 39.71
CA ILE A 288 -37.82 -25.93 38.93
C ILE A 288 -36.56 -26.80 38.85
N GLU A 289 -36.69 -28.07 39.22
CA GLU A 289 -35.62 -29.07 39.13
C GLU A 289 -36.05 -30.26 38.27
N THR A 290 -35.23 -30.64 37.28
CA THR A 290 -35.37 -31.91 36.55
C THR A 290 -34.46 -32.98 37.15
N ALA A 291 -34.83 -34.24 36.99
CA ALA A 291 -33.98 -35.36 37.41
C ALA A 291 -32.67 -35.39 36.58
N ASN A 292 -31.58 -35.87 37.19
CA ASN A 292 -30.35 -36.18 36.45
C ASN A 292 -30.65 -37.30 35.44
N GLY A 293 -30.47 -37.07 34.15
CA GLY A 293 -30.66 -38.12 33.15
C GLY A 293 -29.58 -39.19 33.27
N ASP A 294 -29.98 -40.46 33.37
CA ASP A 294 -29.05 -41.62 33.41
C ASP A 294 -28.33 -41.88 32.07
N GLY A 295 -28.66 -41.12 31.04
CA GLY A 295 -27.95 -41.05 29.77
C GLY A 295 -28.48 -41.97 28.68
N THR A 296 -29.59 -42.71 28.87
CA THR A 296 -30.01 -43.73 27.89
C THR A 296 -31.50 -43.83 27.52
N SER A 297 -32.40 -42.99 28.06
CA SER A 297 -33.86 -43.16 27.85
C SER A 297 -34.63 -41.97 27.27
N TYR A 298 -34.45 -40.75 27.80
CA TYR A 298 -35.19 -39.53 27.43
C TYR A 298 -34.32 -38.27 27.55
N LEU A 299 -34.69 -37.19 26.86
CA LEU A 299 -34.14 -35.84 27.03
C LEU A 299 -35.08 -34.99 27.92
N PRO A 300 -34.75 -34.74 29.20
CA PRO A 300 -35.65 -34.06 30.14
C PRO A 300 -35.48 -32.53 30.12
N TYR A 301 -36.54 -31.82 29.75
CA TYR A 301 -36.65 -30.37 29.71
C TYR A 301 -37.33 -29.80 30.96
N GLY A 302 -36.86 -28.66 31.45
CA GLY A 302 -37.56 -27.89 32.47
C GLY A 302 -38.91 -27.36 31.96
N ILE A 303 -38.90 -26.60 30.87
CA ILE A 303 -40.11 -26.13 30.21
C ILE A 303 -39.97 -26.35 28.69
N TYR A 304 -41.04 -26.78 28.03
CA TYR A 304 -41.09 -26.98 26.58
C TYR A 304 -42.34 -26.31 26.00
N MET A 305 -42.17 -25.49 24.95
CA MET A 305 -43.24 -24.82 24.21
C MET A 305 -43.24 -25.31 22.75
N ASP A 306 -44.22 -26.11 22.39
CA ASP A 306 -44.46 -26.62 21.05
C ASP A 306 -45.40 -25.65 20.32
N ASP A 307 -44.89 -24.47 19.96
CA ASP A 307 -45.64 -23.29 19.45
C ASP A 307 -46.35 -22.45 20.53
N GLY A 308 -46.23 -21.12 20.43
CA GLY A 308 -46.75 -20.10 21.35
C GLY A 308 -45.75 -19.49 22.35
N ASP A 309 -45.95 -18.21 22.69
CA ASP A 309 -45.07 -17.43 23.59
C ASP A 309 -45.18 -17.83 25.08
N LEU A 310 -44.09 -17.68 25.84
CA LEU A 310 -44.02 -17.90 27.29
C LEU A 310 -43.67 -16.61 28.03
N VAL A 311 -44.53 -16.16 28.96
CA VAL A 311 -44.28 -15.01 29.84
C VAL A 311 -44.20 -15.46 31.29
N VAL A 312 -43.05 -15.29 31.94
CA VAL A 312 -42.85 -15.56 33.37
C VAL A 312 -42.88 -14.24 34.14
N ASN A 313 -43.80 -14.10 35.09
CA ASN A 313 -43.90 -12.92 35.95
C ASN A 313 -43.31 -13.20 37.33
N GLY A 314 -42.16 -12.55 37.62
CA GLY A 314 -41.37 -12.76 38.83
C GLY A 314 -40.15 -13.66 38.63
N ASN A 315 -39.36 -13.84 39.69
CA ASN A 315 -38.06 -14.50 39.62
C ASN A 315 -38.17 -16.00 39.33
N LEU A 316 -37.20 -16.54 38.57
CA LEU A 316 -37.16 -17.94 38.15
C LEU A 316 -35.76 -18.53 38.39
N ASN A 317 -35.71 -19.62 39.16
CA ASN A 317 -34.51 -20.40 39.45
C ASN A 317 -34.67 -21.80 38.83
N MET A 318 -33.70 -22.27 38.07
CA MET A 318 -33.78 -23.57 37.40
C MET A 318 -32.49 -24.37 37.55
N THR A 319 -32.64 -25.69 37.80
CA THR A 319 -31.55 -26.65 37.68
C THR A 319 -32.00 -27.82 36.79
N ALA A 320 -31.43 -27.94 35.60
CA ALA A 320 -31.88 -28.92 34.61
C ALA A 320 -30.77 -29.42 33.67
N ASP A 321 -30.98 -30.58 33.04
CA ASP A 321 -30.12 -31.05 31.96
C ASP A 321 -30.40 -30.25 30.68
N TYR A 322 -31.68 -30.09 30.32
CA TYR A 322 -32.16 -29.15 29.32
C TYR A 322 -33.11 -28.16 30.01
N ALA A 323 -32.84 -26.85 29.99
CA ALA A 323 -33.66 -25.92 30.78
C ALA A 323 -34.94 -25.52 30.05
N PHE A 324 -34.81 -25.06 28.80
CA PHE A 324 -35.92 -24.57 28.00
C PHE A 324 -35.77 -24.89 26.51
N LEU A 325 -36.90 -25.21 25.87
CA LEU A 325 -37.02 -25.33 24.41
C LEU A 325 -38.36 -24.73 23.95
N SER A 326 -38.32 -23.77 23.03
CA SER A 326 -39.50 -23.35 22.25
C SER A 326 -39.29 -23.66 20.78
N ASP A 327 -40.25 -24.35 20.17
CA ASP A 327 -40.25 -24.60 18.73
C ASP A 327 -40.66 -23.35 17.92
N LYS A 328 -41.67 -22.59 18.40
CA LYS A 328 -42.16 -21.36 17.76
C LYS A 328 -42.79 -20.41 18.78
N GLY A 329 -42.00 -19.59 19.46
CA GLY A 329 -42.56 -18.63 20.42
C GLY A 329 -41.52 -17.98 21.32
N SER A 330 -41.77 -16.72 21.65
CA SER A 330 -40.91 -15.85 22.43
C SER A 330 -40.92 -16.22 23.92
N LEU A 331 -39.81 -16.01 24.62
CA LEU A 331 -39.69 -16.15 26.08
C LEU A 331 -39.46 -14.77 26.71
N THR A 332 -40.40 -14.31 27.53
CA THR A 332 -40.25 -13.12 28.39
C THR A 332 -40.17 -13.52 29.86
N ILE A 333 -39.17 -13.05 30.59
CA ILE A 333 -39.06 -13.21 32.06
C ILE A 333 -39.02 -11.84 32.72
N ASN A 334 -40.11 -11.48 33.40
CA ASN A 334 -40.26 -10.24 34.16
C ASN A 334 -39.73 -10.40 35.60
N GLY A 335 -38.44 -10.71 35.73
CA GLY A 335 -37.75 -10.98 36.99
C GLY A 335 -36.31 -11.44 36.78
N ASP A 336 -35.62 -11.77 37.87
CA ASP A 336 -34.27 -12.34 37.83
C ASP A 336 -34.31 -13.80 37.35
N PHE A 337 -33.30 -14.21 36.58
CA PHE A 337 -33.19 -15.57 36.03
C PHE A 337 -31.86 -16.23 36.42
N ASN A 338 -31.95 -17.25 37.27
CA ASN A 338 -30.79 -18.04 37.69
C ASN A 338 -30.88 -19.47 37.14
N LEU A 339 -29.90 -19.88 36.34
CA LEU A 339 -29.88 -21.19 35.70
C LEU A 339 -28.56 -21.94 35.96
N LEU A 340 -28.66 -23.09 36.62
CA LEU A 340 -27.62 -24.11 36.61
C LEU A 340 -28.00 -25.20 35.60
N CYS A 341 -27.51 -25.07 34.36
CA CYS A 341 -27.75 -26.07 33.33
C CYS A 341 -26.64 -27.13 33.31
N ARG A 342 -26.96 -28.39 32.97
CA ARG A 342 -25.98 -29.48 32.82
C ARG A 342 -25.67 -29.88 31.37
N LYS A 343 -26.54 -29.58 30.39
CA LYS A 343 -26.31 -29.86 28.95
C LYS A 343 -26.61 -28.70 28.01
N VAL A 344 -27.86 -28.24 27.91
CA VAL A 344 -28.29 -27.14 27.01
C VAL A 344 -29.23 -26.21 27.77
N GLY A 345 -28.94 -24.92 27.82
CA GLY A 345 -29.71 -23.96 28.63
C GLY A 345 -31.04 -23.59 27.99
N LEU A 346 -31.04 -22.53 27.20
CA LEU A 346 -32.20 -22.00 26.49
C LEU A 346 -32.06 -22.29 24.99
N TYR A 347 -33.08 -22.89 24.38
CA TYR A 347 -33.12 -23.15 22.94
C TYR A 347 -34.42 -22.59 22.34
N LEU A 348 -34.30 -21.69 21.36
CA LEU A 348 -35.41 -21.07 20.64
C LEU A 348 -35.20 -21.28 19.14
N THR A 349 -36.08 -21.99 18.45
CA THR A 349 -36.01 -22.08 16.98
C THR A 349 -36.63 -20.90 16.28
N GLU A 350 -37.74 -20.36 16.79
CA GLU A 350 -38.36 -19.11 16.32
C GLU A 350 -38.90 -18.34 17.55
N GLY A 351 -38.80 -17.00 17.55
CA GLY A 351 -39.30 -16.13 18.63
C GLY A 351 -38.22 -15.48 19.49
N ASP A 352 -38.57 -14.40 20.20
CA ASP A 352 -37.62 -13.52 20.89
C ASP A 352 -37.39 -13.89 22.36
N LEU A 353 -36.18 -13.64 22.88
CA LEU A 353 -35.85 -13.76 24.31
C LEU A 353 -35.76 -12.38 24.97
N SER A 354 -36.48 -12.18 26.07
CA SER A 354 -36.39 -10.99 26.92
C SER A 354 -36.36 -11.36 28.40
N ILE A 355 -35.45 -10.76 29.17
CA ILE A 355 -35.36 -10.96 30.63
C ILE A 355 -35.10 -9.61 31.29
N SER A 356 -35.97 -9.20 32.24
CA SER A 356 -35.94 -7.85 32.82
C SER A 356 -35.02 -7.70 34.04
N GLY A 357 -34.77 -8.78 34.78
CA GLY A 357 -33.92 -8.79 35.97
C GLY A 357 -32.47 -9.17 35.68
N ASP A 358 -31.70 -9.42 36.73
CA ASP A 358 -30.32 -9.90 36.60
C ASP A 358 -30.32 -11.38 36.11
N VAL A 359 -29.34 -11.73 35.29
CA VAL A 359 -29.24 -13.06 34.67
C VAL A 359 -27.92 -13.72 35.03
N TYR A 360 -28.02 -14.85 35.73
CA TYR A 360 -26.86 -15.68 36.08
C TYR A 360 -27.03 -17.09 35.52
N ILE A 361 -26.20 -17.46 34.54
CA ILE A 361 -26.26 -18.78 33.93
C ILE A 361 -24.90 -19.47 34.07
N LYS A 362 -24.89 -20.68 34.63
CA LYS A 362 -23.71 -21.52 34.73
C LYS A 362 -23.95 -22.87 34.06
N SER A 363 -23.03 -23.29 33.19
CA SER A 363 -23.07 -24.56 32.47
C SER A 363 -21.70 -25.23 32.37
N PRO A 364 -21.51 -26.42 32.95
CA PRO A 364 -20.28 -27.21 32.75
C PRO A 364 -20.28 -27.96 31.41
N SER A 365 -21.30 -27.80 30.57
CA SER A 365 -21.44 -28.43 29.25
C SER A 365 -20.54 -27.78 28.20
N ILE A 366 -20.13 -28.58 27.20
CA ILE A 366 -19.46 -28.10 25.99
C ILE A 366 -20.44 -27.62 24.89
N ASN A 367 -21.74 -27.88 25.06
CA ASN A 367 -22.77 -27.45 24.11
C ASN A 367 -23.19 -25.99 24.36
N PRO A 368 -23.85 -25.34 23.38
CA PRO A 368 -24.40 -24.00 23.55
C PRO A 368 -25.34 -23.85 24.75
N VAL A 369 -25.14 -22.79 25.53
CA VAL A 369 -25.95 -22.47 26.71
C VAL A 369 -27.20 -21.70 26.31
N ILE A 370 -27.10 -20.72 25.41
CA ILE A 370 -28.24 -20.11 24.73
C ILE A 370 -28.10 -20.39 23.23
N SER A 371 -29.17 -20.85 22.59
CA SER A 371 -29.22 -21.11 21.15
C SER A 371 -30.49 -20.50 20.56
N LEU A 372 -30.31 -19.58 19.60
CA LEU A 372 -31.39 -18.87 18.91
C LEU A 372 -31.24 -19.15 17.41
N VAL A 373 -32.24 -19.77 16.77
CA VAL A 373 -32.18 -20.00 15.32
C VAL A 373 -32.75 -18.79 14.60
N ASN A 374 -34.04 -18.48 14.75
CA ASN A 374 -34.71 -17.32 14.13
C ASN A 374 -35.37 -16.40 15.17
N GLY A 375 -34.57 -15.81 16.06
CA GLY A 375 -35.07 -14.95 17.15
C GLY A 375 -34.06 -13.88 17.61
N HIS A 376 -34.57 -12.80 18.21
CA HIS A 376 -33.76 -11.76 18.84
C HIS A 376 -33.60 -11.97 20.34
N LEU A 377 -32.45 -11.58 20.89
CA LEU A 377 -32.29 -11.43 22.34
C LEU A 377 -32.28 -9.94 22.69
N THR A 378 -33.23 -9.55 23.54
CA THR A 378 -33.35 -8.22 24.15
C THR A 378 -33.07 -8.30 25.65
N PRO A 379 -31.82 -8.07 26.11
CA PRO A 379 -31.50 -7.92 27.52
C PRO A 379 -32.29 -6.76 28.13
N GLY A 380 -32.88 -6.98 29.31
CA GLY A 380 -33.48 -5.92 30.10
C GLY A 380 -32.45 -5.08 30.87
N PRO A 381 -32.89 -4.29 31.87
CA PRO A 381 -32.02 -3.42 32.66
C PRO A 381 -31.14 -4.13 33.71
N GLY A 382 -31.17 -5.47 33.81
CA GLY A 382 -30.29 -6.25 34.68
C GLY A 382 -28.93 -6.55 34.04
N ASN A 383 -27.93 -6.82 34.88
CA ASN A 383 -26.62 -7.30 34.43
C ASN A 383 -26.69 -8.80 34.10
N TRP A 384 -25.99 -9.23 33.04
CA TRP A 384 -25.94 -10.65 32.65
C TRP A 384 -24.52 -11.20 32.84
N GLU A 385 -24.42 -12.38 33.44
CA GLU A 385 -23.20 -13.19 33.53
C GLU A 385 -23.50 -14.63 33.12
N ILE A 386 -22.87 -15.07 32.03
CA ILE A 386 -22.98 -16.43 31.49
C ILE A 386 -21.61 -17.09 31.54
N ASP A 387 -21.51 -18.21 32.25
CA ASP A 387 -20.31 -19.00 32.46
C ASP A 387 -20.49 -20.42 31.89
N ALA A 388 -19.83 -20.70 30.77
CA ALA A 388 -19.98 -21.92 29.98
C ALA A 388 -18.64 -22.60 29.71
N ASN A 389 -18.56 -23.93 29.81
CA ASN A 389 -17.40 -24.67 29.31
C ASN A 389 -17.36 -24.74 27.76
N GLY A 390 -18.51 -24.56 27.10
CA GLY A 390 -18.72 -24.46 25.65
C GLY A 390 -19.11 -23.06 25.19
N SER A 391 -19.96 -22.94 24.17
CA SER A 391 -20.52 -21.63 23.77
C SER A 391 -21.52 -21.10 24.79
N ALA A 392 -21.32 -19.89 25.30
CA ALA A 392 -22.35 -19.18 26.06
C ALA A 392 -23.58 -18.84 25.20
N LEU A 393 -23.37 -18.47 23.93
CA LEU A 393 -24.41 -18.09 22.99
C LEU A 393 -24.09 -18.60 21.57
N THR A 394 -25.10 -19.09 20.88
CA THR A 394 -25.08 -19.37 19.43
C THR A 394 -26.33 -18.76 18.80
N ALA A 395 -26.16 -17.99 17.72
CA ALA A 395 -27.25 -17.53 16.87
C ALA A 395 -26.99 -18.03 15.45
N ALA A 396 -27.94 -18.75 14.85
CA ALA A 396 -27.74 -19.45 13.57
C ALA A 396 -28.81 -19.07 12.55
N LEU A 397 -28.50 -18.10 11.68
CA LEU A 397 -29.47 -17.45 10.78
C LEU A 397 -29.06 -17.61 9.31
N PRO A 398 -29.95 -18.11 8.43
CA PRO A 398 -29.71 -18.11 6.98
C PRO A 398 -29.67 -16.70 6.36
N ASP A 399 -30.53 -15.79 6.85
CA ASP A 399 -30.87 -14.53 6.15
C ASP A 399 -30.36 -13.25 6.83
N GLY A 400 -29.49 -13.36 7.83
CA GLY A 400 -28.74 -12.22 8.39
C GLY A 400 -29.56 -11.13 9.11
N LYS A 401 -30.73 -11.46 9.70
CA LYS A 401 -31.60 -10.48 10.38
C LYS A 401 -31.89 -10.69 11.87
N GLY A 402 -31.66 -11.87 12.44
CA GLY A 402 -31.70 -12.05 13.90
C GLY A 402 -30.41 -11.56 14.56
N GLY A 403 -30.46 -11.22 15.86
CA GLY A 403 -29.26 -10.74 16.57
C GLY A 403 -29.51 -10.31 18.02
N LEU A 404 -28.42 -10.21 18.78
CA LEU A 404 -28.41 -9.65 20.13
C LEU A 404 -28.56 -8.12 20.08
N ALA A 405 -29.74 -7.62 20.45
CA ALA A 405 -30.01 -6.19 20.58
C ALA A 405 -29.53 -5.67 21.94
N ILE A 406 -28.26 -5.30 22.05
CA ILE A 406 -27.67 -4.75 23.28
C ILE A 406 -28.35 -3.39 23.58
N PRO A 407 -28.89 -3.16 24.80
CA PRO A 407 -29.43 -1.85 25.16
C PRO A 407 -28.36 -0.76 25.07
N GLU A 408 -28.72 0.46 24.64
CA GLU A 408 -27.74 1.56 24.52
C GLU A 408 -27.04 1.90 25.85
N THR A 409 -27.66 1.53 26.97
CA THR A 409 -27.14 1.64 28.34
C THR A 409 -26.13 0.56 28.75
N HIS A 410 -25.89 -0.47 27.93
CA HIS A 410 -25.02 -1.61 28.23
C HIS A 410 -23.93 -1.82 27.17
N GLU A 411 -22.86 -2.52 27.54
CA GLU A 411 -21.75 -2.97 26.69
C GLU A 411 -21.55 -4.48 26.93
N VAL A 412 -21.17 -5.22 25.88
CA VAL A 412 -20.86 -6.66 25.99
C VAL A 412 -19.35 -6.84 26.12
N ILE A 413 -18.94 -7.59 27.13
CA ILE A 413 -17.54 -7.91 27.43
C ILE A 413 -17.31 -9.39 27.07
N LEU A 414 -16.40 -9.62 26.13
CA LEU A 414 -16.00 -10.93 25.63
C LEU A 414 -14.49 -11.14 25.90
N PRO A 415 -14.07 -12.18 26.64
CA PRO A 415 -12.66 -12.47 26.86
C PRO A 415 -12.04 -13.36 25.78
N ASP A 416 -12.83 -14.22 25.11
CA ASP A 416 -12.34 -15.24 24.17
C ASP A 416 -12.91 -15.05 22.75
N LYS A 417 -12.02 -14.74 21.79
CA LYS A 417 -12.13 -14.87 20.31
C LYS A 417 -13.54 -14.76 19.67
N ALA A 418 -14.36 -13.82 20.12
CA ALA A 418 -15.70 -13.59 19.59
C ALA A 418 -15.87 -12.14 19.15
N TYR A 419 -16.63 -11.96 18.07
CA TYR A 419 -16.65 -10.75 17.26
C TYR A 419 -17.93 -9.93 17.48
N ILE A 420 -17.81 -8.60 17.54
CA ILE A 420 -18.92 -7.64 17.65
C ILE A 420 -18.85 -6.72 16.42
N SER A 421 -19.98 -6.44 15.75
CA SER A 421 -20.02 -5.50 14.61
C SER A 421 -20.05 -4.03 15.06
N ASP A 422 -19.53 -3.14 14.22
CA ASP A 422 -19.33 -1.70 14.53
C ASP A 422 -20.59 -0.95 14.95
N ASP A 423 -21.77 -1.42 14.56
CA ASP A 423 -23.07 -0.82 14.85
C ASP A 423 -23.61 -1.15 16.25
N ASN A 424 -22.89 -1.93 17.07
CA ASN A 424 -23.15 -2.19 18.49
C ASN A 424 -24.55 -2.78 18.79
N ARG A 425 -25.25 -3.30 17.77
CA ARG A 425 -26.68 -3.68 17.81
C ARG A 425 -26.97 -5.11 17.35
N ALA A 426 -25.94 -5.85 16.93
CA ALA A 426 -26.02 -7.28 16.68
C ALA A 426 -24.69 -7.97 17.04
N LEU A 427 -24.71 -8.90 18.00
CA LEU A 427 -23.60 -9.83 18.19
C LEU A 427 -23.68 -10.93 17.13
N LEU A 428 -22.95 -10.76 16.02
CA LEU A 428 -22.77 -11.81 15.03
C LEU A 428 -21.58 -12.70 15.45
N VAL A 429 -21.85 -13.76 16.23
CA VAL A 429 -20.84 -14.78 16.53
C VAL A 429 -20.53 -15.56 15.24
N ARG A 430 -19.57 -15.05 14.47
CA ARG A 430 -19.09 -15.73 13.25
C ARG A 430 -18.32 -16.98 13.67
N ILE A 431 -18.98 -18.14 13.57
CA ILE A 431 -18.34 -19.44 13.74
C ILE A 431 -17.59 -19.73 12.44
N ASP A 432 -16.32 -19.36 12.37
CA ASP A 432 -15.45 -19.88 11.32
C ASP A 432 -15.38 -21.40 11.49
N GLU A 433 -15.72 -22.15 10.44
CA GLU A 433 -15.97 -23.61 10.44
C GLU A 433 -14.78 -24.47 10.92
N ASN A 434 -13.59 -23.86 11.08
CA ASN A 434 -12.36 -24.50 11.56
C ASN A 434 -11.86 -23.95 12.91
N SER A 435 -12.63 -23.08 13.59
CA SER A 435 -12.22 -22.44 14.85
C SER A 435 -12.76 -23.17 16.08
N SER A 436 -11.87 -23.67 16.93
CA SER A 436 -12.23 -24.37 18.19
C SER A 436 -12.49 -23.42 19.36
N ALA A 437 -12.95 -22.19 19.08
CA ALA A 437 -12.95 -21.09 20.03
C ALA A 437 -14.37 -20.55 20.24
N PHE A 438 -14.99 -21.03 21.31
CA PHE A 438 -16.33 -20.61 21.71
C PHE A 438 -16.24 -19.50 22.75
N ALA A 439 -17.15 -18.52 22.71
CA ALA A 439 -17.28 -17.51 23.75
C ALA A 439 -17.76 -18.15 25.05
N LYS A 440 -16.84 -18.52 25.94
CA LYS A 440 -17.12 -19.29 27.18
C LYS A 440 -17.71 -18.44 28.29
N HIS A 441 -17.24 -17.21 28.41
CA HIS A 441 -17.69 -16.28 29.42
C HIS A 441 -18.24 -15.05 28.72
N VAL A 442 -19.51 -14.72 28.93
CA VAL A 442 -20.16 -13.53 28.34
C VAL A 442 -20.72 -12.68 29.46
N LYS A 443 -20.34 -11.40 29.49
CA LYS A 443 -20.88 -10.43 30.44
C LYS A 443 -21.54 -9.28 29.69
N ILE A 444 -22.76 -8.92 30.07
CA ILE A 444 -23.50 -7.77 29.52
C ILE A 444 -23.74 -6.81 30.66
N TRP A 445 -23.00 -5.70 30.69
CA TRP A 445 -22.88 -4.80 31.85
C TRP A 445 -23.26 -3.36 31.47
N LYS A 446 -23.80 -2.61 32.42
CA LYS A 446 -24.18 -1.20 32.23
C LYS A 446 -22.95 -0.34 31.92
N LYS A 447 -23.00 0.49 30.87
CA LYS A 447 -21.94 1.46 30.53
C LYS A 447 -21.59 2.40 31.67
N SER A 448 -22.54 2.71 32.56
CA SER A 448 -22.29 3.50 33.78
C SER A 448 -21.40 2.79 34.81
N GLU A 449 -21.17 1.49 34.67
CA GLU A 449 -20.33 0.65 35.53
C GLU A 449 -18.97 0.34 34.88
N LEU A 450 -18.72 0.86 33.68
CA LEU A 450 -17.53 0.57 32.87
C LEU A 450 -16.67 1.82 32.67
N TYR A 451 -15.37 1.65 32.72
CA TYR A 451 -14.41 2.68 32.35
C TYR A 451 -13.83 2.37 30.97
N PRO A 452 -13.48 3.38 30.15
CA PRO A 452 -13.09 3.17 28.77
C PRO A 452 -11.63 2.69 28.63
N VAL A 453 -11.17 1.86 29.56
CA VAL A 453 -9.79 1.33 29.66
C VAL A 453 -9.81 -0.20 29.66
N TRP A 454 -8.86 -0.80 28.95
CA TRP A 454 -8.55 -2.23 28.99
C TRP A 454 -7.08 -2.43 29.38
N VAL A 455 -6.83 -3.44 30.22
CA VAL A 455 -5.48 -3.89 30.58
C VAL A 455 -5.42 -5.40 30.40
N GLY A 456 -4.60 -5.85 29.46
CA GLY A 456 -4.63 -7.22 29.00
C GLY A 456 -5.96 -7.56 28.35
N GLU A 457 -6.51 -8.73 28.66
CA GLU A 457 -7.86 -9.14 28.25
C GLU A 457 -8.97 -8.50 29.11
N THR A 458 -8.63 -7.74 30.17
CA THR A 458 -9.60 -7.30 31.18
C THR A 458 -10.05 -5.85 31.00
N ARG A 459 -11.38 -5.65 30.95
CA ARG A 459 -12.03 -4.33 30.99
C ARG A 459 -12.01 -3.76 32.40
N VAL A 460 -11.74 -2.47 32.53
CA VAL A 460 -11.86 -1.76 33.81
C VAL A 460 -13.32 -1.39 34.08
N THR A 461 -13.78 -1.64 35.30
CA THR A 461 -15.17 -1.49 35.77
C THR A 461 -15.18 -0.92 37.19
N ILE A 462 -16.34 -0.47 37.68
CA ILE A 462 -16.48 -0.05 39.09
C ILE A 462 -16.23 -1.19 40.10
N HIS A 463 -16.27 -2.45 39.65
CA HIS A 463 -16.18 -3.65 40.49
C HIS A 463 -14.75 -4.23 40.59
N ASN A 464 -13.82 -3.81 39.73
CA ASN A 464 -12.42 -4.26 39.70
C ASN A 464 -11.39 -3.11 39.77
N LEU A 465 -11.75 -1.95 40.32
CA LEU A 465 -10.87 -0.79 40.45
C LEU A 465 -9.56 -1.06 41.21
N ASP A 466 -9.62 -1.84 42.30
CA ASP A 466 -8.47 -2.18 43.15
C ASP A 466 -7.70 -3.43 42.70
N ASP A 467 -8.22 -4.16 41.71
CA ASP A 467 -7.60 -5.37 41.14
C ASP A 467 -8.04 -5.57 39.68
N VAL A 468 -7.48 -4.75 38.78
CA VAL A 468 -7.90 -4.67 37.37
C VAL A 468 -7.70 -6.00 36.64
N LEU A 469 -6.69 -6.79 36.99
CA LEU A 469 -6.43 -8.09 36.38
C LEU A 469 -7.34 -9.21 36.93
N GLY A 470 -7.95 -9.01 38.10
CA GLY A 470 -8.81 -10.00 38.74
C GLY A 470 -8.07 -11.25 39.23
N ASP A 471 -6.76 -11.14 39.47
CA ASP A 471 -5.90 -12.26 39.90
C ASP A 471 -5.87 -12.47 41.42
N GLY A 472 -6.49 -11.56 42.18
CA GLY A 472 -6.58 -11.58 43.64
C GLY A 472 -5.39 -10.94 44.36
N TYR A 473 -4.40 -10.41 43.64
CA TYR A 473 -3.24 -9.75 44.23
C TYR A 473 -3.36 -8.22 44.28
N GLY A 474 -4.21 -7.61 43.44
CA GLY A 474 -4.35 -6.15 43.39
C GLY A 474 -3.09 -5.45 42.86
N ASP A 475 -2.39 -6.14 41.96
CA ASP A 475 -1.11 -5.74 41.36
C ASP A 475 -1.27 -4.54 40.39
N VAL A 476 -2.49 -4.33 39.87
CA VAL A 476 -2.87 -3.23 38.99
C VAL A 476 -4.15 -2.58 39.51
N ARG A 477 -4.11 -1.27 39.75
CA ARG A 477 -5.28 -0.48 40.19
C ARG A 477 -5.60 0.61 39.20
N TYR A 478 -6.88 0.93 39.05
CA TYR A 478 -7.34 2.08 38.28
C TYR A 478 -8.02 3.10 39.18
N THR A 479 -7.52 4.34 39.14
CA THR A 479 -8.16 5.49 39.78
C THR A 479 -8.87 6.32 38.70
N PRO A 480 -10.21 6.38 38.69
CA PRO A 480 -10.94 7.19 37.73
C PRO A 480 -10.85 8.69 38.06
N GLY A 481 -10.84 9.52 37.02
CA GLY A 481 -10.96 10.98 37.07
C GLY A 481 -12.02 11.50 36.11
N GLU A 482 -12.30 12.79 36.17
CA GLU A 482 -13.20 13.44 35.20
C GLU A 482 -12.43 13.58 33.86
N GLY A 483 -12.92 12.94 32.79
CA GLY A 483 -12.24 12.87 31.48
C GLY A 483 -10.89 12.14 31.47
N SER A 484 -10.52 11.48 32.57
CA SER A 484 -9.16 10.97 32.79
C SER A 484 -9.13 9.71 33.66
N GLY A 485 -7.98 9.04 33.73
CA GLY A 485 -7.78 7.90 34.61
C GLY A 485 -6.31 7.62 34.90
N THR A 486 -6.02 6.92 35.99
CA THR A 486 -4.65 6.55 36.38
C THR A 486 -4.54 5.05 36.65
N LEU A 487 -3.74 4.33 35.86
CA LEU A 487 -3.30 2.98 36.18
C LEU A 487 -2.07 3.02 37.09
N THR A 488 -2.17 2.40 38.26
CA THR A 488 -1.06 2.25 39.21
C THR A 488 -0.72 0.78 39.37
N PHE A 489 0.47 0.40 38.92
CA PHE A 489 1.06 -0.91 39.15
C PHE A 489 1.77 -0.90 40.52
N THR A 490 1.54 -1.93 41.34
CA THR A 490 2.14 -2.04 42.68
C THR A 490 3.30 -3.04 42.74
N ASN A 491 3.32 -4.01 41.83
CA ASN A 491 4.39 -4.99 41.67
C ASN A 491 5.74 -4.32 41.32
N GLN A 492 6.83 -4.83 41.88
CA GLN A 492 8.18 -4.31 41.65
C GLN A 492 8.69 -4.48 40.21
N LYS A 493 8.17 -5.45 39.45
CA LYS A 493 8.49 -5.68 38.02
C LYS A 493 7.22 -6.07 37.27
N PRO A 494 6.29 -5.13 37.04
CA PRO A 494 5.01 -5.45 36.45
C PRO A 494 5.18 -5.86 34.98
N SER A 495 4.42 -6.87 34.56
CA SER A 495 4.46 -7.38 33.19
C SER A 495 3.09 -7.75 32.66
N ILE A 496 2.77 -7.38 31.42
CA ILE A 496 1.53 -7.75 30.72
C ILE A 496 1.88 -8.43 29.40
N SER A 497 1.12 -9.48 29.03
CA SER A 497 1.31 -10.21 27.77
C SER A 497 0.04 -10.71 27.06
N SER A 498 -1.09 -10.81 27.76
CA SER A 498 -2.44 -10.98 27.17
C SER A 498 -2.85 -9.72 26.40
N VAL A 499 -3.55 -9.84 25.27
CA VAL A 499 -4.03 -8.69 24.47
C VAL A 499 -5.56 -8.61 24.40
N HIS A 500 -6.11 -7.41 24.56
CA HIS A 500 -7.49 -7.12 24.17
C HIS A 500 -7.58 -7.09 22.64
N LYS A 501 -8.57 -7.76 22.05
CA LYS A 501 -8.85 -7.77 20.61
C LYS A 501 -10.19 -7.11 20.29
N TRP A 502 -10.24 -6.35 19.20
CA TRP A 502 -11.42 -5.60 18.77
C TRP A 502 -11.39 -5.34 17.25
N PHE A 503 -12.40 -4.64 16.73
CA PHE A 503 -12.59 -4.33 15.30
C PHE A 503 -13.00 -2.86 15.09
N LYS A 504 -12.61 -2.29 13.95
CA LYS A 504 -13.09 -1.00 13.44
C LYS A 504 -13.16 -1.11 11.92
N GLY A 505 -14.36 -1.30 11.39
CA GLY A 505 -14.56 -1.71 9.99
C GLY A 505 -14.12 -3.16 9.74
N SER A 506 -13.53 -3.42 8.58
CA SER A 506 -13.07 -4.76 8.16
C SER A 506 -11.68 -5.15 8.68
N SER A 507 -11.19 -4.54 9.77
CA SER A 507 -9.80 -4.70 10.23
C SER A 507 -9.73 -5.25 11.66
N ASP A 508 -8.94 -6.32 11.81
CA ASP A 508 -8.56 -6.94 13.09
C ASP A 508 -7.55 -6.07 13.85
N TYR A 509 -7.76 -5.96 15.15
CA TYR A 509 -7.05 -4.99 15.98
C TYR A 509 -6.81 -5.52 17.39
N ALA A 510 -5.60 -5.34 17.92
CA ALA A 510 -5.20 -5.91 19.21
C ALA A 510 -4.22 -5.01 19.99
N SER A 511 -4.37 -4.92 21.32
CA SER A 511 -3.45 -4.18 22.19
C SER A 511 -3.30 -4.72 23.61
N LEU A 512 -2.13 -4.50 24.23
CA LEU A 512 -1.88 -4.85 25.64
C LEU A 512 -2.57 -3.87 26.62
N ILE A 513 -2.58 -2.57 26.30
CA ILE A 513 -3.33 -1.54 27.05
C ILE A 513 -4.07 -0.66 26.04
N CYS A 514 -5.38 -0.47 26.25
CA CYS A 514 -6.23 0.40 25.43
C CYS A 514 -6.94 1.45 26.29
N ALA A 515 -7.03 2.69 25.80
CA ALA A 515 -7.92 3.73 26.32
C ALA A 515 -8.73 4.37 25.19
N ARG A 516 -9.98 4.76 25.47
CA ARG A 516 -10.85 5.45 24.50
C ARG A 516 -11.44 6.71 25.13
N GLY A 517 -11.41 7.85 24.46
CA GLY A 517 -12.11 9.06 24.93
C GLY A 517 -11.62 9.67 26.25
N ILE A 518 -10.42 9.33 26.75
CA ILE A 518 -9.90 9.82 28.04
C ILE A 518 -8.37 10.03 28.04
N ASP A 519 -7.90 10.91 28.92
CA ASP A 519 -6.49 11.00 29.27
C ASP A 519 -6.08 9.88 30.25
N LEU A 520 -5.13 9.02 29.87
CA LEU A 520 -4.64 7.91 30.68
C LEU A 520 -3.25 8.21 31.26
N THR A 521 -3.11 8.16 32.58
CA THR A 521 -1.82 8.19 33.29
C THR A 521 -1.40 6.78 33.73
N ILE A 522 -0.11 6.44 33.62
CA ILE A 522 0.44 5.15 34.02
C ILE A 522 1.61 5.35 34.98
N ASN A 523 1.52 4.74 36.16
CA ASN A 523 2.53 4.77 37.21
C ASN A 523 2.96 3.34 37.57
N ALA A 524 4.27 3.07 37.63
CA ALA A 524 4.83 1.80 38.12
C ALA A 524 6.14 2.06 38.89
N PRO A 525 6.46 1.27 39.93
CA PRO A 525 7.61 1.54 40.82
C PRO A 525 8.98 1.30 40.15
N THR A 526 9.04 0.43 39.15
CA THR A 526 10.19 0.23 38.25
C THR A 526 9.68 -0.07 36.84
N THR A 527 10.54 -0.52 35.92
CA THR A 527 10.22 -0.79 34.51
C THR A 527 8.98 -1.68 34.31
N LEU A 528 7.95 -1.13 33.68
CA LEU A 528 6.79 -1.88 33.17
C LEU A 528 7.20 -2.62 31.89
N THR A 529 6.96 -3.93 31.86
CA THR A 529 7.33 -4.79 30.73
C THR A 529 6.08 -5.24 29.95
N LEU A 530 6.05 -5.02 28.65
CA LEU A 530 4.91 -5.28 27.77
C LEU A 530 5.35 -6.18 26.61
N ASN A 531 4.84 -7.41 26.52
CA ASN A 531 5.28 -8.38 25.50
C ASN A 531 4.09 -9.02 24.77
N THR A 532 4.00 -8.83 23.45
CA THR A 532 3.02 -9.51 22.59
C THR A 532 3.62 -9.85 21.22
N THR A 533 3.06 -10.85 20.56
CA THR A 533 3.33 -11.19 19.15
C THR A 533 2.14 -10.94 18.23
N GLU A 534 0.99 -10.53 18.78
CA GLU A 534 -0.30 -10.47 18.07
C GLU A 534 -0.93 -9.06 18.00
N GLY A 535 -0.27 -8.02 18.55
CA GLY A 535 -0.85 -6.67 18.60
C GLY A 535 0.11 -5.58 19.05
N ASP A 536 -0.44 -4.40 19.32
CA ASP A 536 0.30 -3.20 19.74
C ASP A 536 0.43 -3.13 21.28
N ALA A 537 1.40 -2.40 21.82
CA ALA A 537 1.57 -2.30 23.27
C ALA A 537 0.61 -1.27 23.90
N PHE A 538 0.60 -0.05 23.37
CA PHE A 538 -0.32 1.01 23.78
C PHE A 538 -1.20 1.48 22.63
N TRP A 539 -2.48 1.66 22.93
CA TRP A 539 -3.42 2.20 21.97
C TRP A 539 -4.43 3.16 22.59
N VAL A 540 -4.40 4.43 22.15
CA VAL A 540 -5.43 5.43 22.48
C VAL A 540 -6.23 5.81 21.22
N VAL A 541 -7.56 5.78 21.33
CA VAL A 541 -8.52 6.07 20.23
C VAL A 541 -9.59 7.06 20.66
N ASP A 542 -10.26 7.65 19.66
CA ASP A 542 -11.47 8.47 19.85
C ASP A 542 -11.27 9.64 20.87
N GLU A 543 -10.10 10.30 20.78
CA GLU A 543 -9.59 11.41 21.63
C GLU A 543 -9.06 11.00 23.02
N GLY A 544 -7.78 11.27 23.31
CA GLY A 544 -7.19 11.09 24.64
C GLY A 544 -5.66 11.07 24.66
N SER A 545 -5.07 11.62 25.72
CA SER A 545 -3.61 11.71 25.90
C SER A 545 -3.07 10.58 26.78
N LEU A 546 -1.89 10.05 26.47
CA LEU A 546 -1.21 9.02 27.27
C LEU A 546 -0.02 9.61 28.03
N THR A 547 -0.03 9.56 29.35
CA THR A 547 1.11 9.93 30.20
C THR A 547 1.68 8.69 30.91
N VAL A 548 2.97 8.42 30.74
CA VAL A 548 3.66 7.28 31.38
C VAL A 548 4.78 7.82 32.27
N ASN A 549 4.63 7.67 33.59
CA ASN A 549 5.60 8.14 34.59
C ASN A 549 6.54 7.03 35.07
N THR A 550 6.94 6.15 34.16
CA THR A 550 7.79 5.00 34.49
C THR A 550 8.57 4.52 33.26
N ASN A 551 9.60 3.72 33.50
CA ASN A 551 10.40 3.13 32.43
C ASN A 551 9.60 2.03 31.72
N LEU A 552 9.76 1.91 30.41
CA LEU A 552 9.05 0.96 29.55
C LEU A 552 10.01 -0.01 28.89
N LYS A 553 9.67 -1.30 28.91
CA LYS A 553 10.30 -2.32 28.08
C LYS A 553 9.24 -3.03 27.24
N ILE A 554 9.28 -2.84 25.93
CA ILE A 554 8.22 -3.24 25.00
C ILE A 554 8.75 -4.25 23.98
N THR A 555 7.97 -5.29 23.70
CA THR A 555 8.08 -6.14 22.51
C THR A 555 6.69 -6.32 21.92
N ALA A 556 6.40 -5.77 20.73
CA ALA A 556 5.05 -5.71 20.17
C ALA A 556 5.04 -5.50 18.65
N GLY A 557 3.85 -5.44 18.04
CA GLY A 557 3.62 -4.92 16.69
C GLY A 557 4.07 -3.46 16.61
N ARG A 558 3.30 -2.57 17.23
CA ARG A 558 3.71 -1.19 17.54
C ARG A 558 3.93 -0.96 19.03
N ALA A 559 4.83 -0.04 19.39
CA ALA A 559 4.94 0.39 20.78
C ALA A 559 3.82 1.37 21.17
N PHE A 560 3.52 2.35 20.30
CA PHE A 560 2.44 3.31 20.52
C PHE A 560 1.64 3.56 19.25
N PHE A 561 0.31 3.51 19.38
CA PHE A 561 -0.64 4.00 18.38
C PHE A 561 -1.60 5.01 19.03
N LEU A 562 -1.63 6.23 18.50
CA LEU A 562 -2.53 7.31 18.93
C LEU A 562 -3.30 7.84 17.72
N GLU A 563 -4.63 7.79 17.77
CA GLU A 563 -5.47 8.44 16.76
C GLU A 563 -5.54 9.96 16.97
N LYS A 564 -5.77 10.40 18.21
CA LYS A 564 -5.84 11.82 18.56
C LYS A 564 -5.53 12.05 20.04
N GLY A 565 -4.50 12.84 20.33
CA GLY A 565 -4.09 13.24 21.69
C GLY A 565 -2.58 13.10 21.92
N ASP A 566 -2.08 13.66 23.03
CA ASP A 566 -0.64 13.79 23.26
C ASP A 566 -0.04 12.56 23.96
N LEU A 567 1.23 12.25 23.68
CA LEU A 567 2.00 11.17 24.32
C LEU A 567 3.11 11.75 25.19
N ASN A 568 3.03 11.61 26.51
CA ASN A 568 4.07 12.06 27.44
C ASN A 568 4.74 10.86 28.12
N VAL A 569 6.02 10.60 27.86
CA VAL A 569 6.78 9.48 28.49
C VAL A 569 7.90 10.04 29.35
N ASN A 570 7.68 10.02 30.67
CA ASN A 570 8.57 10.60 31.68
C ASN A 570 9.59 9.57 32.23
N GLY A 571 10.10 8.68 31.38
CA GLY A 571 11.01 7.59 31.73
C GLY A 571 11.71 6.99 30.50
N ASP A 572 12.61 6.04 30.72
CA ASP A 572 13.33 5.36 29.64
C ASP A 572 12.41 4.42 28.85
N LEU A 573 12.51 4.41 27.52
CA LEU A 573 11.77 3.56 26.61
C LEU A 573 12.73 2.62 25.88
N ASN A 574 12.53 1.29 26.03
CA ASN A 574 13.23 0.28 25.25
C ASN A 574 12.21 -0.60 24.51
N ALA A 575 12.10 -0.46 23.19
CA ALA A 575 11.09 -1.14 22.39
C ALA A 575 11.70 -1.98 21.26
N THR A 576 11.21 -3.21 21.08
CA THR A 576 11.44 -4.02 19.87
C THR A 576 10.12 -4.20 19.15
N CYS A 577 10.03 -3.72 17.91
CA CYS A 577 8.77 -3.62 17.16
C CYS A 577 8.82 -4.44 15.86
N SER A 578 7.67 -4.97 15.43
CA SER A 578 7.52 -5.64 14.12
C SER A 578 6.72 -4.84 13.08
N VAL A 579 6.16 -3.68 13.46
CA VAL A 579 5.46 -2.76 12.57
C VAL A 579 6.09 -1.36 12.63
N SER A 580 5.96 -0.65 13.76
CA SER A 580 6.57 0.67 13.99
C SER A 580 6.83 0.91 15.48
N GLY A 581 7.70 1.85 15.85
CA GLY A 581 7.81 2.33 17.22
C GLY A 581 6.62 3.24 17.57
N PHE A 582 6.49 4.34 16.83
CA PHE A 582 5.43 5.32 16.99
C PHE A 582 4.52 5.36 15.76
N SER A 583 3.22 5.55 15.99
CA SER A 583 2.22 5.81 14.96
C SER A 583 1.22 6.83 15.51
N ILE A 584 1.44 8.10 15.20
CA ILE A 584 0.67 9.22 15.75
C ILE A 584 -0.04 9.93 14.61
N ARG A 585 -1.37 9.96 14.65
CA ARG A 585 -2.19 10.64 13.63
C ARG A 585 -2.35 12.12 13.94
N GLU A 586 -2.91 12.48 15.10
CA GLU A 586 -3.05 13.86 15.57
C GLU A 586 -2.60 13.99 17.04
N GLY A 587 -1.84 15.02 17.41
CA GLY A 587 -1.30 15.23 18.76
C GLY A 587 0.22 15.05 18.85
N ASP A 588 0.83 15.55 19.93
CA ASP A 588 2.29 15.66 20.08
C ASP A 588 2.87 14.63 21.06
N ALA A 589 4.10 14.16 20.82
CA ALA A 589 4.83 13.28 21.74
C ALA A 589 6.01 13.97 22.42
N ASN A 590 6.06 13.94 23.74
CA ASN A 590 7.16 14.45 24.56
C ASN A 590 7.77 13.28 25.36
N ILE A 591 9.06 12.97 25.16
CA ILE A 591 9.71 11.84 25.85
C ILE A 591 10.96 12.31 26.58
N SER A 592 10.99 12.19 27.90
CA SER A 592 12.04 12.78 28.74
C SER A 592 13.21 11.85 29.08
N GLY A 593 13.04 10.54 28.92
CA GLY A 593 14.08 9.53 29.18
C GLY A 593 14.79 9.08 27.91
N ASN A 594 15.68 8.09 28.05
CA ASN A 594 16.41 7.53 26.92
C ASN A 594 15.46 6.66 26.06
N VAL A 595 15.59 6.72 24.73
CA VAL A 595 14.74 6.00 23.78
C VAL A 595 15.58 5.04 22.96
N TYR A 596 15.40 3.74 23.13
CA TYR A 596 15.94 2.71 22.25
C TYR A 596 14.80 2.00 21.52
N ILE A 597 14.75 2.09 20.19
CA ILE A 597 13.75 1.41 19.36
C ILE A 597 14.42 0.57 18.30
N LYS A 598 14.09 -0.72 18.26
CA LYS A 598 14.56 -1.65 17.23
C LYS A 598 13.39 -2.15 16.40
N SER A 599 13.31 -1.73 15.13
CA SER A 599 12.36 -2.30 14.18
C SER A 599 12.94 -3.54 13.50
N THR A 600 12.18 -4.64 13.55
CA THR A 600 12.51 -5.87 12.83
C THR A 600 11.97 -5.89 11.40
N SER A 601 11.11 -4.93 11.03
CA SER A 601 10.45 -4.84 9.73
C SER A 601 11.07 -3.77 8.81
N ILE A 602 10.83 -3.91 7.51
CA ILE A 602 11.17 -2.92 6.47
C ILE A 602 10.22 -1.69 6.46
N ASN A 603 9.24 -1.66 7.36
CA ASN A 603 8.31 -0.56 7.53
C ASN A 603 8.92 0.60 8.34
N THR A 604 8.25 1.76 8.28
CA THR A 604 8.66 2.98 9.00
C THR A 604 8.61 2.80 10.52
N VAL A 605 9.66 3.23 11.24
CA VAL A 605 9.69 3.17 12.71
C VAL A 605 8.91 4.32 13.37
N ILE A 606 8.94 5.52 12.83
CA ILE A 606 8.16 6.67 13.30
C ILE A 606 7.24 7.16 12.19
N TYR A 607 5.93 6.97 12.36
CA TYR A 607 4.91 7.46 11.43
C TYR A 607 4.15 8.64 12.06
N LEU A 608 4.16 9.79 11.38
CA LEU A 608 3.48 11.02 11.78
C LEU A 608 2.54 11.50 10.67
N ASN A 609 1.30 11.85 11.01
CA ASN A 609 0.41 12.54 10.06
C ASN A 609 0.38 14.06 10.37
N LYS A 610 -0.11 14.48 11.55
CA LYS A 610 -0.13 15.90 11.98
C LYS A 610 0.50 16.16 13.35
N GLY A 611 1.24 15.20 13.90
CA GLY A 611 1.85 15.30 15.23
C GLY A 611 3.32 15.67 15.20
N HIS A 612 3.79 16.38 16.22
CA HIS A 612 5.22 16.61 16.46
C HIS A 612 5.78 15.63 17.50
N ILE A 613 7.08 15.37 17.45
CA ILE A 613 7.79 14.68 18.52
C ILE A 613 8.86 15.62 19.09
N THR A 614 8.79 15.94 20.38
CA THR A 614 9.83 16.68 21.10
C THR A 614 10.74 15.69 21.84
N THR A 615 12.03 15.67 21.50
CA THR A 615 13.00 14.91 22.28
C THR A 615 13.33 15.66 23.58
N GLY A 616 13.08 15.02 24.72
CA GLY A 616 13.55 15.48 26.03
C GLY A 616 15.01 15.09 26.26
N PRO A 617 15.52 15.20 27.51
CA PRO A 617 16.96 15.16 27.80
C PRO A 617 17.65 13.77 27.74
N GLY A 618 17.02 12.74 27.20
CA GLY A 618 17.64 11.41 27.06
C GLY A 618 18.22 11.16 25.67
N ASP A 619 19.14 10.20 25.56
CA ASP A 619 19.68 9.75 24.28
C ASP A 619 18.62 8.95 23.50
N TRP A 620 18.51 9.14 22.19
CA TRP A 620 17.68 8.32 21.31
C TRP A 620 18.55 7.49 20.37
N GLN A 621 18.21 6.22 20.20
CA GLN A 621 18.79 5.31 19.23
C GLN A 621 17.67 4.50 18.58
N ILE A 622 17.56 4.59 17.26
CA ILE A 622 16.59 3.86 16.45
C ILE A 622 17.36 2.96 15.49
N GLU A 623 17.18 1.65 15.60
CA GLU A 623 17.66 0.67 14.63
C GLU A 623 16.51 0.32 13.67
N ALA A 624 16.70 0.60 12.37
CA ALA A 624 15.66 0.46 11.36
C ALA A 624 16.13 -0.40 10.17
N ASN A 625 15.41 -1.51 9.91
CA ASN A 625 15.58 -2.26 8.67
C ASN A 625 14.97 -1.53 7.46
N GLY A 626 13.89 -0.77 7.69
CA GLY A 626 13.21 0.15 6.77
C GLY A 626 13.62 1.62 6.95
N SER A 627 12.64 2.53 6.85
CA SER A 627 12.83 3.96 7.14
C SER A 627 12.72 4.26 8.64
N ALA A 628 13.57 5.11 9.18
CA ALA A 628 13.48 5.55 10.58
C ALA A 628 12.23 6.43 10.82
N ILE A 629 11.95 7.40 9.94
CA ILE A 629 10.85 8.36 10.06
C ILE A 629 10.13 8.52 8.70
N HIS A 630 8.82 8.76 8.73
CA HIS A 630 7.98 9.18 7.61
C HIS A 630 6.90 10.15 8.09
N ALA A 631 6.64 11.19 7.28
CA ALA A 631 5.53 12.12 7.43
C ALA A 631 4.73 12.17 6.12
N GLU A 632 3.39 12.27 6.19
CA GLU A 632 2.55 12.31 5.00
C GLU A 632 2.64 13.66 4.27
N ALA A 633 2.75 13.61 2.93
CA ALA A 633 2.91 14.79 2.09
C ALA A 633 1.74 15.78 2.24
N GLY A 634 2.07 17.04 2.54
CA GLY A 634 1.10 18.13 2.73
C GLY A 634 0.64 18.36 4.18
N ASN A 635 1.05 17.52 5.13
CA ASN A 635 0.83 17.75 6.56
C ASN A 635 2.15 18.01 7.31
N VAL A 636 2.05 18.70 8.45
CA VAL A 636 3.18 19.39 9.09
C VAL A 636 3.76 18.62 10.30
N GLY A 637 3.77 17.30 10.25
CA GLY A 637 4.32 16.45 11.32
C GLY A 637 5.84 16.34 11.26
N GLY A 638 6.55 16.46 12.40
CA GLY A 638 8.02 16.44 12.42
C GLY A 638 8.66 16.20 13.79
N LEU A 639 9.91 15.75 13.78
CA LEU A 639 10.71 15.48 14.99
C LEU A 639 11.50 16.74 15.40
N PHE A 640 11.05 17.44 16.45
CA PHE A 640 11.72 18.60 17.01
C PHE A 640 12.85 18.19 17.97
N ILE A 641 14.07 18.63 17.64
CA ILE A 641 15.29 18.26 18.36
C ILE A 641 15.89 19.51 19.03
N PRO A 642 15.97 19.56 20.38
CA PRO A 642 16.54 20.70 21.09
C PRO A 642 18.03 20.89 20.82
N TYR A 643 18.50 22.13 20.90
CA TYR A 643 19.91 22.57 20.81
C TYR A 643 20.91 21.81 21.72
N THR A 644 20.44 21.06 22.71
CA THR A 644 21.26 20.20 23.57
C THR A 644 21.38 18.77 23.03
N HIS A 645 21.04 18.51 21.77
CA HIS A 645 21.09 17.18 21.19
C HIS A 645 21.77 17.18 19.83
N ARG A 646 22.60 16.16 19.60
CA ARG A 646 23.41 15.92 18.41
C ARG A 646 22.77 14.82 17.58
N ILE A 647 22.52 15.08 16.31
CA ILE A 647 22.04 14.08 15.36
C ILE A 647 23.25 13.46 14.65
N THR A 648 23.32 12.14 14.59
CA THR A 648 24.20 11.47 13.61
C THR A 648 23.41 11.26 12.33
N TYR A 649 23.63 12.14 11.35
CA TYR A 649 22.91 12.16 10.07
C TYR A 649 23.30 10.97 9.18
N PRO A 650 22.36 10.09 8.81
CA PRO A 650 22.62 9.05 7.81
C PRO A 650 22.56 9.65 6.40
N GLU A 651 23.24 8.98 5.47
CA GLU A 651 23.22 9.32 4.04
C GLU A 651 21.77 9.28 3.50
N GLY A 652 21.32 10.37 2.86
CA GLY A 652 19.98 10.49 2.27
C GLY A 652 18.89 11.17 3.12
N ALA A 653 19.24 11.79 4.27
CA ALA A 653 18.31 12.63 5.02
C ALA A 653 18.03 13.97 4.31
N LYS A 654 16.76 14.41 4.25
CA LYS A 654 16.38 15.80 3.92
C LYS A 654 16.06 16.57 5.21
N TYR A 655 16.36 17.86 5.22
CA TYR A 655 16.00 18.80 6.30
C TYR A 655 14.87 19.72 5.82
N SER A 656 13.96 20.12 6.70
CA SER A 656 12.90 21.10 6.38
C SER A 656 13.11 22.40 7.15
N ASP A 657 13.04 23.51 6.41
CA ASP A 657 13.35 24.86 6.88
C ASP A 657 12.45 25.36 8.03
N ASP A 658 11.22 24.83 8.15
CA ASP A 658 10.22 25.37 9.07
C ASP A 658 10.31 24.82 10.52
N TYR A 659 10.87 23.62 10.75
CA TYR A 659 10.64 22.87 12.01
C TYR A 659 11.85 22.31 12.75
N ARG A 660 13.08 22.46 12.23
CA ARG A 660 14.27 21.74 12.76
C ARG A 660 14.08 20.22 12.86
N GLY A 661 13.41 19.66 11.85
CA GLY A 661 13.07 18.24 11.81
C GLY A 661 13.81 17.49 10.72
N LEU A 662 14.03 16.21 10.98
CA LEU A 662 14.42 15.22 9.98
C LEU A 662 13.17 14.84 9.15
N PHE A 663 13.20 15.07 7.84
CA PHE A 663 12.10 14.70 6.95
C PHE A 663 12.58 13.72 5.87
N THR A 664 11.68 12.83 5.45
CA THR A 664 11.87 11.96 4.28
C THR A 664 10.78 12.27 3.26
N ALA A 665 11.06 13.20 2.35
CA ALA A 665 10.29 13.28 1.12
C ALA A 665 10.76 12.15 0.17
N ASP A 666 9.83 11.62 -0.62
CA ASP A 666 10.10 10.87 -1.86
C ASP A 666 10.87 9.54 -1.71
N ASN A 667 10.34 8.59 -0.92
CA ASN A 667 10.80 7.18 -0.86
C ASN A 667 12.28 6.96 -0.46
N GLN A 668 12.97 7.97 0.09
CA GLN A 668 14.34 7.84 0.61
C GLN A 668 14.37 7.15 1.99
N PHE A 669 15.16 6.09 2.12
CA PHE A 669 15.25 5.28 3.34
C PHE A 669 16.35 5.80 4.29
N VAL A 670 16.01 6.66 5.25
CA VAL A 670 16.93 6.97 6.36
C VAL A 670 17.04 5.75 7.27
N LYS A 671 18.20 5.09 7.25
CA LYS A 671 18.50 3.92 8.11
C LYS A 671 19.35 4.31 9.30
N ASN A 672 18.86 3.90 10.47
CA ASN A 672 19.44 4.11 11.80
C ASN A 672 19.57 5.58 12.22
N LEU A 673 18.87 6.00 13.27
CA LEU A 673 18.92 7.37 13.78
C LEU A 673 19.50 7.37 15.19
N THR A 674 20.49 8.23 15.46
CA THR A 674 21.02 8.47 16.80
C THR A 674 20.92 9.95 17.13
N ILE A 675 20.37 10.26 18.30
CA ILE A 675 20.23 11.61 18.86
C ILE A 675 20.87 11.58 20.25
N GLU A 676 22.06 12.15 20.40
CA GLU A 676 22.84 12.10 21.65
C GLU A 676 22.66 13.41 22.43
N GLN A 677 22.43 13.37 23.73
CA GLN A 677 22.46 14.59 24.54
C GLN A 677 23.89 15.12 24.66
N VAL A 678 24.08 16.33 24.11
CA VAL A 678 25.26 17.16 24.35
C VAL A 678 24.99 18.12 25.50
N GLY A 679 26.03 18.49 26.24
CA GLY A 679 25.91 19.44 27.36
C GLY A 679 25.41 20.82 26.92
N ARG A 680 25.32 21.79 27.84
CA ARG A 680 25.09 23.18 27.42
C ARG A 680 26.25 23.65 26.53
N PRO A 681 25.98 24.32 25.40
CA PRO A 681 27.02 24.71 24.47
C PRO A 681 28.02 25.67 25.12
N THR A 682 29.31 25.50 24.80
CA THR A 682 30.36 26.44 25.21
C THR A 682 30.22 27.70 24.37
N VAL A 683 29.84 28.83 24.98
CA VAL A 683 29.64 30.08 24.24
C VAL A 683 30.95 30.84 24.12
N ILE A 684 31.33 31.19 22.89
CA ILE A 684 32.42 32.11 22.57
C ILE A 684 31.80 33.34 21.91
N ASP A 685 31.85 34.48 22.62
CA ASP A 685 31.48 35.78 22.08
C ASP A 685 32.69 36.40 21.36
N LEU A 686 32.60 36.47 20.04
CA LEU A 686 33.64 36.96 19.14
C LEU A 686 34.03 38.42 19.43
N SER A 687 33.14 39.21 20.04
CA SER A 687 33.45 40.60 20.42
C SER A 687 34.43 40.70 21.59
N THR A 688 34.60 39.62 22.35
CA THR A 688 35.45 39.52 23.55
C THR A 688 36.75 38.73 23.32
N LEU A 689 36.99 38.25 22.10
CA LEU A 689 38.18 37.48 21.77
C LEU A 689 39.46 38.32 21.94
N THR A 690 40.53 37.69 22.45
CA THR A 690 41.82 38.36 22.73
C THR A 690 43.04 37.62 22.17
N ALA A 691 42.83 36.42 21.62
CA ALA A 691 43.80 35.56 20.96
C ALA A 691 43.05 34.57 20.05
N ASP A 692 43.79 33.85 19.20
CA ASP A 692 43.28 32.75 18.38
C ASP A 692 42.49 31.73 19.23
N CYS A 693 41.42 31.16 18.65
CA CYS A 693 40.59 30.17 19.31
C CYS A 693 40.34 28.93 18.43
N VAL A 694 40.23 27.77 19.09
CA VAL A 694 39.78 26.52 18.47
C VAL A 694 38.44 26.16 19.09
N ALA A 695 37.36 26.38 18.35
CA ALA A 695 36.02 25.96 18.73
C ALA A 695 36.01 24.43 18.87
N GLN A 696 35.72 23.96 20.08
CA GLN A 696 35.59 22.54 20.40
C GLN A 696 34.19 22.06 20.03
N ASP A 697 33.94 20.75 20.15
CA ASP A 697 32.59 20.21 19.97
C ASP A 697 31.57 20.91 20.88
N ASN A 698 30.36 21.10 20.36
CA ASN A 698 29.27 21.82 21.02
C ASN A 698 29.65 23.27 21.43
N THR A 699 30.34 23.99 20.54
CA THR A 699 30.62 25.43 20.72
C THR A 699 29.57 26.29 20.01
N LEU A 700 29.16 27.39 20.64
CA LEU A 700 28.36 28.45 20.02
C LEU A 700 29.25 29.68 19.78
N LEU A 701 29.49 30.01 18.50
CA LEU A 701 30.12 31.27 18.10
C LEU A 701 29.03 32.33 17.86
N THR A 702 29.20 33.51 18.46
CA THR A 702 28.21 34.60 18.39
C THR A 702 28.89 35.97 18.41
N GLY A 703 28.21 37.00 17.88
CA GLY A 703 28.67 38.39 17.93
C GLY A 703 29.65 38.76 16.80
N THR A 704 30.14 39.99 16.83
CA THR A 704 31.04 40.55 15.81
C THR A 704 32.48 40.59 16.32
N MET A 705 33.42 40.04 15.55
CA MET A 705 34.83 40.00 15.91
C MET A 705 35.43 41.42 16.03
N SER A 706 36.14 41.69 17.13
CA SER A 706 36.70 43.00 17.47
C SER A 706 38.19 43.16 17.19
N GLY A 707 38.87 42.09 16.76
CA GLY A 707 40.29 42.07 16.39
C GLY A 707 40.54 41.05 15.27
N PHE A 708 41.81 40.72 14.99
CA PHE A 708 42.18 39.79 13.92
C PHE A 708 42.77 38.51 14.52
N TYR A 709 41.89 37.55 14.84
CA TYR A 709 42.24 36.32 15.57
C TYR A 709 41.74 35.08 14.86
N LYS A 710 42.60 34.07 14.69
CA LYS A 710 42.24 32.86 13.97
C LYS A 710 41.12 32.10 14.70
N VAL A 711 40.06 31.76 13.96
CA VAL A 711 39.00 30.85 14.40
C VAL A 711 39.17 29.51 13.71
N SER A 712 39.50 28.49 14.49
CA SER A 712 39.53 27.08 14.06
C SER A 712 38.29 26.33 14.57
N ILE A 713 37.92 25.23 13.90
CA ILE A 713 37.02 24.18 14.43
C ILE A 713 37.81 22.88 14.58
N ALA A 714 37.73 22.23 15.74
CA ALA A 714 38.46 21.00 16.03
C ALA A 714 37.97 19.79 15.19
N ASP A 715 38.82 18.77 15.01
CA ASP A 715 38.46 17.54 14.28
C ASP A 715 37.32 16.79 14.99
N GLY A 716 36.22 16.56 14.26
CA GLY A 716 34.99 15.96 14.75
C GLY A 716 34.00 16.90 15.44
N ALA A 717 34.31 18.19 15.57
CA ALA A 717 33.48 19.14 16.31
C ALA A 717 32.26 19.67 15.53
N ILE A 718 31.12 19.76 16.21
CA ILE A 718 29.91 20.45 15.77
C ILE A 718 29.88 21.84 16.42
N VAL A 719 29.80 22.89 15.60
CA VAL A 719 29.85 24.28 16.04
C VAL A 719 28.65 25.04 15.48
N THR A 720 27.93 25.74 16.34
CA THR A 720 26.82 26.62 15.94
C THR A 720 27.33 28.02 15.68
N LEU A 721 26.99 28.61 14.54
CA LEU A 721 27.12 30.05 14.27
C LEU A 721 25.77 30.70 14.52
N ARG A 722 25.71 31.67 15.44
CA ARG A 722 24.49 32.47 15.69
C ARG A 722 24.79 33.96 15.69
N ASN A 723 24.33 34.67 14.67
CA ASN A 723 24.62 36.10 14.49
C ASN A 723 26.13 36.40 14.58
N ALA A 724 26.94 35.48 14.04
CA ALA A 724 28.40 35.55 14.09
C ALA A 724 28.93 36.34 12.88
N THR A 725 29.72 37.38 13.13
CA THR A 725 30.46 38.12 12.09
C THR A 725 31.95 37.92 12.30
N ILE A 726 32.54 37.08 11.46
CA ILE A 726 33.95 36.72 11.46
C ILE A 726 34.57 37.30 10.19
N SER A 727 35.18 38.48 10.30
CA SER A 727 35.85 39.14 9.19
C SER A 727 36.97 40.05 9.70
N LYS A 728 37.92 40.39 8.82
CA LYS A 728 38.75 41.58 9.01
C LYS A 728 37.81 42.81 9.04
N GLN A 729 38.13 43.77 9.91
CA GLN A 729 37.39 45.04 10.11
C GLN A 729 38.40 46.19 9.97
N PRO A 730 38.05 47.30 9.28
CA PRO A 730 39.06 48.30 8.91
C PRO A 730 39.42 49.16 10.13
N GLU A 731 40.72 49.35 10.39
CA GLU A 731 41.20 50.14 11.55
C GLU A 731 40.68 51.59 11.56
N SER A 732 40.32 52.12 10.39
CA SER A 732 39.85 53.48 10.13
C SER A 732 38.34 53.60 9.92
N GLY A 733 37.63 52.50 9.68
CA GLY A 733 36.26 52.49 9.13
C GLY A 733 36.17 52.47 7.60
N ASP A 734 37.25 52.74 6.86
CA ASP A 734 37.27 52.76 5.39
C ASP A 734 37.85 51.45 4.82
N GLU A 735 37.03 50.67 4.10
CA GLU A 735 37.43 49.36 3.53
C GLU A 735 38.59 49.45 2.53
N GLU A 736 38.71 50.55 1.77
CA GLU A 736 39.84 50.79 0.84
C GLU A 736 41.21 50.84 1.54
N THR A 737 41.25 51.05 2.87
CA THR A 737 42.51 51.09 3.63
C THR A 737 42.99 49.71 4.09
N MET A 738 42.25 48.64 3.80
CA MET A 738 42.64 47.28 4.18
C MET A 738 43.79 46.73 3.33
N ASN A 739 44.91 46.42 3.97
CA ASN A 739 45.92 45.56 3.37
C ASN A 739 45.52 44.08 3.53
N PHE A 740 44.93 43.48 2.49
CA PHE A 740 44.65 42.02 2.43
C PHE A 740 45.86 41.17 2.02
N TRP A 741 46.94 41.82 1.55
CA TRP A 741 48.27 41.22 1.34
C TRP A 741 49.11 41.22 2.63
N ASP A 742 48.51 41.57 3.77
CA ASP A 742 49.19 41.53 5.06
C ASP A 742 49.49 40.07 5.47
N THR A 743 50.77 39.71 5.34
CA THR A 743 51.29 38.38 5.62
C THR A 743 51.08 37.89 7.06
N ASN A 744 50.70 38.78 7.99
CA ASN A 744 50.41 38.42 9.37
C ASN A 744 49.05 37.72 9.55
N TYR A 745 48.12 37.85 8.60
CA TYR A 745 46.73 37.35 8.72
C TYR A 745 46.34 36.36 7.61
N ARG A 746 47.29 35.49 7.22
CA ARG A 746 47.13 34.44 6.20
C ARG A 746 46.36 33.23 6.74
N TRP A 747 45.05 33.40 6.93
CA TRP A 747 44.14 32.33 7.35
C TRP A 747 42.69 32.60 6.90
N ALA A 748 41.90 31.52 6.80
CA ALA A 748 40.50 31.55 6.42
C ALA A 748 39.62 32.02 7.58
N GLY A 749 38.50 32.68 7.29
CA GLY A 749 37.60 33.21 8.32
C GLY A 749 37.23 32.16 9.36
N ILE A 750 36.93 30.93 8.91
CA ILE A 750 36.94 29.72 9.73
C ILE A 750 37.88 28.69 9.09
N THR A 751 38.73 28.05 9.91
CA THR A 751 39.61 26.94 9.51
C THR A 751 39.14 25.63 10.15
N CYS A 752 38.71 24.63 9.39
CA CYS A 752 38.51 23.29 9.95
C CYS A 752 39.89 22.64 10.20
N GLU A 753 40.13 22.09 11.38
CA GLU A 753 41.36 21.33 11.69
C GLU A 753 41.22 19.85 11.32
N GLY A 754 39.98 19.41 11.09
CA GLY A 754 39.66 18.09 10.59
C GLY A 754 38.28 18.04 9.95
N ASN A 755 37.53 16.96 10.19
CA ASN A 755 36.12 16.92 9.86
C ASN A 755 35.38 17.90 10.78
N ALA A 756 34.38 18.62 10.28
CA ALA A 756 33.67 19.61 11.07
C ALA A 756 32.20 19.71 10.64
N THR A 757 31.34 20.10 11.56
CA THR A 757 29.95 20.46 11.23
C THR A 757 29.67 21.89 11.68
N ILE A 758 29.08 22.69 10.80
CA ILE A 758 28.63 24.05 11.08
C ILE A 758 27.10 24.08 11.07
N LEU A 759 26.50 24.45 12.20
CA LEU A 759 25.06 24.67 12.32
C LEU A 759 24.76 26.17 12.22
N LEU A 760 23.92 26.57 11.26
CA LEU A 760 23.59 27.96 10.95
C LEU A 760 22.34 28.43 11.67
N GLU A 761 22.45 29.56 12.37
CA GLU A 761 21.33 30.20 13.05
C GLU A 761 21.41 31.73 12.95
N GLY A 762 20.27 32.42 12.76
CA GLY A 762 20.28 33.88 12.55
C GLY A 762 21.06 34.28 11.30
N GLU A 763 21.73 35.42 11.31
CA GLU A 763 22.47 35.96 10.16
C GLU A 763 23.99 35.90 10.39
N ASN A 764 24.71 35.02 9.69
CA ASN A 764 26.16 34.84 9.87
C ASN A 764 26.95 35.35 8.67
N THR A 765 28.11 35.95 8.93
CA THR A 765 29.06 36.40 7.89
C THR A 765 30.44 35.89 8.23
N VAL A 766 31.09 35.24 7.27
CA VAL A 766 32.44 34.69 7.41
C VAL A 766 33.28 35.08 6.19
N LYS A 767 34.30 35.90 6.38
CA LYS A 767 35.20 36.38 5.32
C LYS A 767 36.64 35.98 5.60
N GLY A 768 37.37 35.58 4.56
CA GLY A 768 38.81 35.34 4.65
C GLY A 768 39.58 36.58 5.11
N PHE A 769 40.66 36.39 5.89
CA PHE A 769 41.44 37.52 6.43
C PHE A 769 42.58 37.99 5.50
N SER A 770 42.84 37.21 4.45
CA SER A 770 43.80 37.46 3.38
C SER A 770 43.24 36.96 2.05
N ASN A 771 43.62 37.59 0.95
CA ASN A 771 43.12 37.31 -0.40
C ASN A 771 43.31 35.86 -0.86
N GLU A 772 44.32 35.19 -0.32
CA GLU A 772 44.65 33.79 -0.57
C GLU A 772 43.74 32.79 0.16
N PHE A 773 42.98 33.21 1.18
CA PHE A 773 42.26 32.30 2.08
C PHE A 773 40.73 32.47 2.02
N PRO A 774 39.98 31.36 2.01
CA PRO A 774 38.53 31.41 1.83
C PRO A 774 37.79 31.95 3.05
N GLY A 775 36.48 32.16 2.91
CA GLY A 775 35.59 32.37 4.07
C GLY A 775 35.67 31.17 5.01
N ILE A 776 35.44 29.96 4.50
CA ILE A 776 35.57 28.71 5.27
C ILE A 776 36.51 27.75 4.54
N TYR A 777 37.59 27.33 5.22
CA TYR A 777 38.56 26.36 4.69
C TYR A 777 38.33 24.95 5.25
N VAL A 778 38.43 23.96 4.35
CA VAL A 778 38.29 22.52 4.66
C VAL A 778 39.57 21.80 4.20
N PRO A 779 40.35 21.16 5.09
CA PRO A 779 41.56 20.45 4.68
C PRO A 779 41.29 19.30 3.72
N VAL A 780 42.30 18.95 2.91
CA VAL A 780 42.31 17.74 2.07
C VAL A 780 42.02 16.48 2.93
N ASP A 781 41.31 15.52 2.36
CA ASP A 781 40.84 14.28 3.00
C ASP A 781 39.90 14.47 4.21
N LYS A 782 39.42 15.70 4.46
CA LYS A 782 38.42 16.01 5.48
C LYS A 782 37.08 16.40 4.85
N THR A 783 36.04 16.46 5.68
CA THR A 783 34.69 16.88 5.26
C THR A 783 34.16 17.99 6.17
N LEU A 784 33.61 19.03 5.55
CA LEU A 784 32.74 20.00 6.22
C LEU A 784 31.30 19.68 5.88
N ASP A 785 30.48 19.51 6.91
CA ASP A 785 29.02 19.47 6.82
C ASP A 785 28.44 20.82 7.28
N ILE A 786 27.54 21.43 6.51
CA ILE A 786 26.83 22.67 6.86
C ILE A 786 25.33 22.36 6.91
N ASP A 787 24.65 22.74 7.98
CA ASP A 787 23.22 22.51 8.19
C ASP A 787 22.58 23.66 9.00
N GLY A 788 21.27 23.61 9.23
CA GLY A 788 20.52 24.59 10.02
C GLY A 788 19.80 25.63 9.17
N THR A 789 18.90 26.40 9.78
CA THR A 789 17.98 27.33 9.07
C THR A 789 18.49 28.76 8.97
N GLY A 790 19.66 29.06 9.55
CA GLY A 790 20.26 30.39 9.49
C GLY A 790 20.86 30.72 8.13
N LYS A 791 21.23 31.99 7.98
CA LYS A 791 21.97 32.47 6.82
C LYS A 791 23.47 32.39 7.04
N LEU A 792 24.20 32.19 5.94
CA LEU A 792 25.66 32.28 5.88
C LEU A 792 26.08 33.07 4.65
N ASN A 793 26.71 34.23 4.86
CA ASN A 793 27.45 34.94 3.83
C ASN A 793 28.94 34.59 3.95
N ALA A 794 29.41 33.65 3.12
CA ALA A 794 30.79 33.15 3.11
C ALA A 794 31.57 33.73 1.92
N THR A 795 32.64 34.48 2.17
CA THR A 795 33.34 35.25 1.13
C THR A 795 34.86 35.09 1.15
N GLY A 796 35.47 34.99 -0.03
CA GLY A 796 36.93 35.01 -0.20
C GLY A 796 37.55 36.31 0.35
N GLY A 797 38.80 36.23 0.82
CA GLY A 797 39.38 37.27 1.67
C GLY A 797 39.98 38.51 0.98
N GLY A 798 39.33 39.13 -0.01
CA GLY A 798 39.88 40.31 -0.70
C GLY A 798 38.92 41.51 -0.84
N ILE A 799 39.23 42.41 -1.79
CA ILE A 799 38.56 43.72 -1.96
C ILE A 799 37.61 43.69 -3.16
N PRO A 800 36.29 43.95 -2.96
CA PRO A 800 35.33 44.08 -4.04
C PRO A 800 35.74 45.17 -5.04
N GLY A 801 35.82 44.83 -6.32
CA GLY A 801 36.00 45.79 -7.41
C GLY A 801 37.41 46.38 -7.60
N HIS A 802 38.42 45.88 -6.89
CA HIS A 802 39.83 46.26 -7.14
C HIS A 802 40.36 45.58 -8.43
N ASP A 803 41.36 46.20 -9.08
CA ASP A 803 42.00 45.61 -10.26
C ASP A 803 42.84 44.35 -9.92
N SER A 804 43.02 43.53 -10.98
CA SER A 804 43.67 42.21 -11.07
C SER A 804 44.39 41.68 -9.81
N TYR A 805 44.08 40.43 -9.44
CA TYR A 805 44.70 39.64 -8.35
C TYR A 805 44.19 39.90 -6.91
N SER A 806 43.03 40.55 -6.74
CA SER A 806 42.52 40.95 -5.40
C SER A 806 41.99 39.81 -4.51
N THR A 807 41.42 38.72 -5.05
CA THR A 807 40.73 37.68 -4.26
C THR A 807 40.89 36.27 -4.86
N MET A 808 41.90 35.54 -4.44
CA MET A 808 42.31 34.23 -5.01
C MET A 808 41.76 33.03 -4.22
N SER A 809 40.58 33.18 -3.61
CA SER A 809 40.04 32.21 -2.65
C SER A 809 38.52 32.08 -2.73
N ALA A 810 38.01 30.91 -2.36
CA ALA A 810 36.59 30.58 -2.43
C ALA A 810 35.77 31.23 -1.29
N GLY A 811 34.45 31.27 -1.44
CA GLY A 811 33.56 31.53 -0.30
C GLY A 811 33.66 30.39 0.70
N ILE A 812 33.47 29.16 0.21
CA ILE A 812 33.59 27.91 0.98
C ILE A 812 34.45 26.92 0.19
N GLY A 813 35.55 26.44 0.78
CA GLY A 813 36.40 25.42 0.18
C GLY A 813 37.89 25.79 0.17
N GLY A 814 38.45 26.03 -1.01
CA GLY A 814 39.87 26.19 -1.27
C GLY A 814 40.37 27.64 -1.33
N GLY A 815 41.69 27.80 -1.28
CA GLY A 815 42.40 29.08 -1.38
C GLY A 815 43.42 29.08 -2.52
N TYR A 816 44.22 30.14 -2.61
CA TYR A 816 45.33 30.23 -3.57
C TYR A 816 46.34 29.11 -3.31
N ASP A 817 46.59 28.30 -4.34
CA ASP A 817 47.45 27.11 -4.26
C ASP A 817 47.04 26.10 -3.16
N LEU A 818 45.78 26.15 -2.71
CA LEU A 818 45.32 25.44 -1.52
C LEU A 818 44.10 24.55 -1.83
N SER A 819 44.40 23.27 -2.06
CA SER A 819 43.42 22.19 -2.18
C SER A 819 42.53 22.07 -0.93
N CYS A 820 41.27 21.67 -1.11
CA CYS A 820 40.29 21.50 -0.04
C CYS A 820 39.60 20.13 -0.06
N GLY A 821 39.00 19.76 1.08
CA GLY A 821 38.28 18.50 1.28
C GLY A 821 36.89 18.45 0.63
N ASN A 822 36.05 17.57 1.16
CA ASN A 822 34.64 17.46 0.77
C ASN A 822 33.79 18.55 1.44
N ILE A 823 32.76 19.02 0.74
CA ILE A 823 31.81 20.01 1.23
C ILE A 823 30.41 19.40 1.12
N ARG A 824 29.67 19.35 2.23
CA ARG A 824 28.30 18.87 2.29
C ARG A 824 27.39 19.96 2.84
N ILE A 825 26.30 20.24 2.15
CA ILE A 825 25.31 21.23 2.56
C ILE A 825 23.97 20.52 2.70
N HIS A 826 23.40 20.52 3.89
CA HIS A 826 22.12 19.89 4.24
C HIS A 826 20.97 20.91 4.28
N GLY A 827 21.27 22.17 4.61
CA GLY A 827 20.28 23.25 4.72
C GLY A 827 20.92 24.64 4.85
N GLY A 828 20.05 25.66 4.98
CA GLY A 828 20.41 27.06 5.23
C GLY A 828 20.28 27.97 4.01
N ASP A 829 20.31 29.29 4.23
CA ASP A 829 20.36 30.31 3.16
C ASP A 829 21.82 30.78 2.99
N ILE A 830 22.55 30.09 2.11
CA ILE A 830 24.00 30.23 1.95
C ILE A 830 24.29 31.08 0.72
N THR A 831 24.93 32.23 0.93
CA THR A 831 25.57 33.02 -0.12
C THR A 831 27.07 32.80 -0.04
N ALA A 832 27.66 32.21 -1.08
CA ALA A 832 29.08 31.86 -1.12
C ALA A 832 29.74 32.51 -2.34
N THR A 833 30.65 33.47 -2.14
CA THR A 833 31.19 34.28 -3.25
C THR A 833 32.72 34.37 -3.25
N SER A 834 33.26 34.37 -4.47
CA SER A 834 34.63 34.79 -4.78
C SER A 834 34.59 35.94 -5.80
N GLU A 835 35.65 36.74 -5.87
CA GLU A 835 35.69 37.94 -6.73
C GLU A 835 36.68 37.80 -7.90
N TYR A 836 37.76 37.02 -7.72
CA TYR A 836 38.77 36.75 -8.75
C TYR A 836 38.90 35.22 -8.94
N SER A 837 40.09 34.65 -8.96
CA SER A 837 40.39 33.33 -9.55
C SER A 837 39.85 32.05 -8.86
N SER A 838 38.77 32.08 -8.08
CA SER A 838 38.29 30.93 -7.29
C SER A 838 36.78 30.73 -7.29
N ALA A 839 36.34 29.51 -6.99
CA ALA A 839 34.92 29.17 -7.04
C ALA A 839 34.13 29.82 -5.90
N GLY A 840 32.81 29.99 -6.06
CA GLY A 840 31.95 30.40 -4.94
C GLY A 840 31.95 29.32 -3.86
N ILE A 841 31.68 28.08 -4.27
CA ILE A 841 31.85 26.85 -3.48
C ILE A 841 32.77 25.90 -4.23
N GLY A 842 33.88 25.50 -3.61
CA GLY A 842 34.79 24.48 -4.14
C GLY A 842 36.26 24.88 -4.17
N GLY A 843 36.90 24.73 -5.32
CA GLY A 843 38.35 24.89 -5.50
C GLY A 843 38.83 26.35 -5.59
N GLY A 844 40.06 26.57 -5.13
CA GLY A 844 40.78 27.84 -5.30
C GLY A 844 41.54 27.93 -6.63
N MET A 845 42.37 28.98 -6.77
CA MET A 845 43.28 29.17 -7.92
C MET A 845 44.51 28.27 -7.81
N ALA A 846 44.94 27.65 -8.92
CA ALA A 846 46.13 26.79 -8.99
C ALA A 846 47.25 27.41 -9.85
N ASP A 847 48.31 27.89 -9.20
CA ASP A 847 49.43 28.62 -9.82
C ASP A 847 50.79 27.99 -9.47
N ASN A 848 51.24 28.02 -8.21
CA ASN A 848 52.47 27.35 -7.80
C ASN A 848 52.24 25.87 -7.45
N SER A 849 51.03 25.53 -6.97
CA SER A 849 50.61 24.18 -6.56
C SER A 849 49.17 23.85 -7.00
N ASP A 850 48.77 22.58 -6.89
CA ASP A 850 47.42 22.16 -7.33
C ASP A 850 46.35 22.60 -6.32
N ALA A 851 45.23 23.13 -6.82
CA ALA A 851 44.06 23.53 -6.03
C ALA A 851 42.87 22.61 -6.34
N ARG A 852 42.90 21.42 -5.73
CA ARG A 852 41.90 20.36 -5.90
C ARG A 852 40.85 20.43 -4.79
N CYS A 853 39.59 20.39 -5.16
CA CYS A 853 38.46 20.24 -4.25
C CYS A 853 37.98 18.77 -4.24
N GLY A 854 37.55 18.29 -3.07
CA GLY A 854 36.91 16.99 -2.92
C GLY A 854 35.54 16.91 -3.61
N THR A 855 34.64 16.11 -3.04
CA THR A 855 33.25 16.03 -3.50
C THR A 855 32.43 17.14 -2.87
N ILE A 856 31.64 17.84 -3.69
CA ILE A 856 30.60 18.77 -3.25
C ILE A 856 29.27 18.03 -3.29
N THR A 857 28.55 17.96 -2.17
CA THR A 857 27.22 17.34 -2.08
C THR A 857 26.24 18.34 -1.48
N ILE A 858 25.12 18.56 -2.16
CA ILE A 858 24.03 19.42 -1.69
C ILE A 858 22.80 18.53 -1.50
N TYR A 859 22.32 18.41 -0.27
CA TYR A 859 21.09 17.69 0.08
C TYR A 859 19.87 18.61 0.19
N GLY A 860 20.08 19.92 0.32
CA GLY A 860 19.02 20.91 0.44
C GLY A 860 19.54 22.32 0.72
N GLY A 861 18.62 23.21 1.13
CA GLY A 861 18.88 24.62 1.39
C GLY A 861 18.73 25.54 0.18
N LYS A 862 18.86 26.84 0.42
CA LYS A 862 18.87 27.90 -0.60
C LYS A 862 20.29 28.40 -0.77
N ILE A 863 20.87 28.18 -1.95
CA ILE A 863 22.32 28.38 -2.18
C ILE A 863 22.51 29.36 -3.33
N THR A 864 23.19 30.47 -3.07
CA THR A 864 23.67 31.41 -4.10
C THR A 864 25.19 31.34 -4.14
N ALA A 865 25.74 30.68 -5.15
CA ALA A 865 27.18 30.46 -5.30
C ALA A 865 27.72 31.25 -6.51
N THR A 866 28.59 32.22 -6.26
CA THR A 866 29.16 33.09 -7.31
C THR A 866 30.67 32.90 -7.39
N GLY A 867 31.14 32.35 -8.50
CA GLY A 867 32.55 32.26 -8.84
C GLY A 867 33.08 33.63 -9.23
N GLY A 868 34.33 33.90 -8.87
CA GLY A 868 34.99 35.11 -9.33
C GLY A 868 35.54 34.95 -10.75
N LEU A 869 36.26 35.97 -11.22
CA LEU A 869 36.89 35.98 -12.54
C LEU A 869 37.66 34.68 -12.85
N TYR A 870 37.33 34.01 -13.94
CA TYR A 870 37.92 32.75 -14.43
C TYR A 870 37.54 31.46 -13.67
N ALA A 871 36.57 31.51 -12.75
CA ALA A 871 36.21 30.38 -11.88
C ALA A 871 34.71 30.05 -11.83
N ALA A 872 34.39 28.80 -11.49
CA ALA A 872 33.01 28.31 -11.50
C ALA A 872 32.17 28.81 -10.31
N GLY A 873 30.85 28.89 -10.45
CA GLY A 873 29.94 29.15 -9.32
C GLY A 873 30.07 28.09 -8.24
N ILE A 874 29.87 26.83 -8.65
CA ILE A 874 30.15 25.63 -7.85
C ILE A 874 31.12 24.74 -8.63
N GLY A 875 32.28 24.41 -8.05
CA GLY A 875 33.24 23.49 -8.66
C GLY A 875 34.70 23.98 -8.59
N SER A 876 35.41 24.05 -9.70
CA SER A 876 36.85 24.40 -9.71
C SER A 876 37.12 25.91 -9.88
N GLY A 877 38.23 26.38 -9.30
CA GLY A 877 38.82 27.67 -9.61
C GLY A 877 39.60 27.66 -10.93
N LEU A 878 40.38 28.73 -11.13
CA LEU A 878 41.29 28.92 -12.27
C LEU A 878 42.52 28.00 -12.18
N ALA A 879 42.83 27.33 -13.28
CA ALA A 879 44.08 26.62 -13.46
C ALA A 879 45.11 27.51 -14.19
N GLU A 880 45.79 28.38 -13.44
CA GLU A 880 46.78 29.34 -13.95
C GLU A 880 47.99 28.59 -14.52
N ASN A 881 48.77 27.93 -13.67
CA ASN A 881 49.97 27.15 -14.04
C ASN A 881 49.90 25.68 -13.56
N ARG A 882 48.89 25.32 -12.74
CA ARG A 882 48.75 24.02 -12.05
C ARG A 882 47.34 23.46 -12.14
N GLU A 883 47.10 22.26 -11.62
CA GLU A 883 45.79 21.62 -11.74
C GLU A 883 44.79 22.22 -10.74
N ALA A 884 43.75 22.89 -11.26
CA ALA A 884 42.56 23.24 -10.49
C ALA A 884 41.47 22.20 -10.78
N SER A 885 40.97 21.51 -9.77
CA SER A 885 39.97 20.46 -9.99
C SER A 885 38.89 20.40 -8.91
N CYS A 886 37.76 19.80 -9.23
CA CYS A 886 36.70 19.42 -8.28
C CYS A 886 36.30 17.97 -8.54
N SER A 887 36.31 17.10 -7.53
CA SER A 887 36.17 15.66 -7.76
C SER A 887 34.81 15.28 -8.34
N HIS A 888 33.73 15.66 -7.67
CA HIS A 888 32.34 15.38 -8.09
C HIS A 888 31.42 16.45 -7.51
N ILE A 889 30.32 16.76 -8.20
CA ILE A 889 29.25 17.61 -7.71
C ILE A 889 27.96 16.79 -7.74
N THR A 890 27.30 16.64 -6.60
CA THR A 890 26.01 15.94 -6.49
C THR A 890 24.99 16.84 -5.81
N ILE A 891 23.86 17.07 -6.45
CA ILE A 891 22.73 17.85 -5.93
C ILE A 891 21.55 16.89 -5.80
N TYR A 892 21.06 16.68 -4.59
CA TYR A 892 19.89 15.87 -4.30
C TYR A 892 18.60 16.71 -4.21
N ASP A 893 18.68 17.95 -3.72
CA ASP A 893 17.56 18.90 -3.61
C ASP A 893 18.08 20.33 -3.35
N GLY A 894 17.18 21.32 -3.28
CA GLY A 894 17.43 22.71 -2.86
C GLY A 894 16.94 23.77 -3.86
N ASP A 895 17.12 25.06 -3.52
CA ASP A 895 17.03 26.18 -4.48
C ASP A 895 18.44 26.75 -4.72
N ILE A 896 19.11 26.24 -5.76
CA ILE A 896 20.50 26.53 -6.10
C ILE A 896 20.54 27.54 -7.25
N THR A 897 21.22 28.66 -7.04
CA THR A 897 21.64 29.62 -8.06
C THR A 897 23.16 29.66 -8.11
N ALA A 898 23.75 29.15 -9.19
CA ALA A 898 25.19 29.03 -9.36
C ALA A 898 25.66 29.86 -10.57
N THR A 899 26.45 30.90 -10.33
CA THR A 899 26.92 31.84 -11.36
C THR A 899 28.44 31.76 -11.49
N GLY A 900 28.94 31.42 -12.66
CA GLY A 900 30.37 31.48 -12.98
C GLY A 900 30.81 32.90 -13.28
N GLY A 901 32.07 33.21 -12.98
CA GLY A 901 32.70 34.45 -13.47
C GLY A 901 33.01 34.36 -14.96
N TYR A 902 33.60 35.42 -15.52
CA TYR A 902 34.14 35.43 -16.89
C TYR A 902 35.06 34.21 -17.14
N TYR A 903 34.84 33.40 -18.17
CA TYR A 903 35.50 32.09 -18.41
C TYR A 903 35.26 31.00 -17.34
N GLY A 904 34.28 31.17 -16.45
CA GLY A 904 33.87 30.17 -15.46
C GLY A 904 32.48 29.59 -15.74
N ALA A 905 32.30 28.28 -15.51
CA ALA A 905 30.99 27.65 -15.62
C ALA A 905 30.06 28.01 -14.43
N GLY A 906 28.74 27.92 -14.61
CA GLY A 906 27.82 28.03 -13.46
C GLY A 906 28.06 26.92 -12.45
N ILE A 907 28.00 25.67 -12.92
CA ILE A 907 28.37 24.46 -12.16
C ILE A 907 29.36 23.65 -12.98
N GLY A 908 30.58 23.43 -12.47
CA GLY A 908 31.60 22.59 -13.12
C GLY A 908 33.02 23.13 -13.03
N SER A 909 33.69 23.37 -14.16
CA SER A 909 35.11 23.81 -14.16
C SER A 909 35.29 25.29 -14.48
N GLY A 910 36.37 25.86 -13.94
CA GLY A 910 36.91 27.16 -14.33
C GLY A 910 37.73 27.11 -15.62
N LEU A 911 38.46 28.19 -15.86
CA LEU A 911 39.38 28.34 -16.99
C LEU A 911 40.63 27.46 -16.84
N ALA A 912 41.03 26.80 -17.94
CA ALA A 912 42.35 26.19 -18.07
C ALA A 912 43.30 27.13 -18.83
N TYR A 913 44.17 27.85 -18.10
CA TYR A 913 45.10 28.80 -18.72
C TYR A 913 46.38 28.09 -19.19
N ILE A 914 47.35 27.80 -18.32
CA ILE A 914 48.48 26.89 -18.60
C ILE A 914 48.30 25.57 -17.80
N GLY A 915 47.67 25.65 -16.63
CA GLY A 915 47.23 24.49 -15.86
C GLY A 915 45.97 23.81 -16.41
N LYS A 916 45.71 22.57 -16.01
CA LYS A 916 44.47 21.85 -16.36
C LYS A 916 43.34 22.24 -15.41
N ALA A 917 42.17 22.61 -15.94
CA ALA A 917 40.95 22.77 -15.16
C ALA A 917 40.04 21.54 -15.31
N SER A 918 39.42 21.06 -14.23
CA SER A 918 38.46 19.97 -14.34
C SER A 918 37.38 19.91 -13.26
N CYS A 919 36.22 19.39 -13.63
CA CYS A 919 35.26 18.81 -12.70
C CYS A 919 35.02 17.35 -13.14
N GLY A 920 34.79 16.44 -12.18
CA GLY A 920 34.41 15.07 -12.52
C GLY A 920 32.96 14.97 -12.98
N ASN A 921 32.16 14.20 -12.24
CA ASN A 921 30.75 14.01 -12.58
C ASN A 921 29.90 15.09 -11.90
N ILE A 922 28.91 15.60 -12.63
CA ILE A 922 27.87 16.49 -12.11
C ILE A 922 26.56 15.69 -12.14
N SER A 923 25.97 15.44 -10.98
CA SER A 923 24.71 14.69 -10.84
C SER A 923 23.66 15.57 -10.16
N ILE A 924 22.50 15.74 -10.79
CA ILE A 924 21.35 16.48 -10.25
C ILE A 924 20.18 15.51 -10.17
N HIS A 925 19.73 15.19 -8.96
CA HIS A 925 18.63 14.27 -8.73
C HIS A 925 17.28 14.98 -8.61
N ASP A 926 17.23 16.12 -7.91
CA ASP A 926 16.03 16.93 -7.75
C ASP A 926 16.38 18.39 -7.40
N GLY A 927 15.35 19.18 -7.07
CA GLY A 927 15.46 20.58 -6.64
C GLY A 927 15.35 21.57 -7.80
N LYS A 928 15.47 22.85 -7.48
CA LYS A 928 15.49 23.97 -8.43
C LYS A 928 16.93 24.42 -8.63
N VAL A 929 17.51 24.12 -9.79
CA VAL A 929 18.91 24.47 -10.11
C VAL A 929 18.93 25.49 -11.23
N THR A 930 19.40 26.70 -10.94
CA THR A 930 19.68 27.76 -11.92
C THR A 930 21.19 27.92 -12.05
N ALA A 931 21.76 27.59 -13.21
CA ALA A 931 23.19 27.63 -13.45
C ALA A 931 23.51 28.56 -14.62
N VAL A 932 24.35 29.57 -14.39
CA VAL A 932 24.69 30.62 -15.38
C VAL A 932 26.20 30.68 -15.54
N GLY A 933 26.69 30.39 -16.74
CA GLY A 933 28.11 30.55 -17.07
C GLY A 933 28.44 32.01 -17.43
N GLY A 934 29.66 32.44 -17.12
CA GLY A 934 30.20 33.66 -17.72
C GLY A 934 30.59 33.44 -19.19
N GLU A 935 30.98 34.50 -19.90
CA GLU A 935 31.54 34.40 -21.25
C GLU A 935 32.55 33.24 -21.35
N GLY A 936 32.43 32.37 -22.35
CA GLY A 936 33.23 31.17 -22.58
C GLY A 936 32.98 29.98 -21.63
N GLY A 937 32.30 30.16 -20.50
CA GLY A 937 31.99 29.08 -19.55
C GLY A 937 30.55 28.57 -19.69
N ALA A 938 30.34 27.25 -19.64
CA ALA A 938 29.01 26.65 -19.78
C ALA A 938 28.08 26.97 -18.59
N GLY A 939 26.77 26.86 -18.77
CA GLY A 939 25.83 26.92 -17.64
C GLY A 939 26.10 25.78 -16.66
N ILE A 940 26.04 24.55 -17.14
CA ILE A 940 26.49 23.34 -16.43
C ILE A 940 27.54 22.65 -17.30
N GLY A 941 28.75 22.49 -16.78
CA GLY A 941 29.87 21.83 -17.45
C GLY A 941 31.16 22.65 -17.43
N SER A 942 31.89 22.71 -18.55
CA SER A 942 33.28 23.21 -18.52
C SER A 942 33.45 24.71 -18.82
N GLY A 943 34.51 25.28 -18.25
CA GLY A 943 35.11 26.55 -18.71
C GLY A 943 35.92 26.39 -20.01
N PRO A 944 36.59 27.45 -20.49
CA PRO A 944 37.43 27.37 -21.68
C PRO A 944 38.74 26.62 -21.48
N GLY A 945 39.28 26.09 -22.58
CA GLY A 945 40.67 25.65 -22.67
C GLY A 945 41.51 26.66 -23.48
N ILE A 946 42.43 27.40 -22.84
CA ILE A 946 43.33 28.33 -23.54
C ILE A 946 44.64 27.63 -23.90
N ASN A 947 45.61 27.44 -23.02
CA ASN A 947 46.84 26.69 -23.36
C ASN A 947 46.79 25.23 -22.88
N ASN A 948 45.76 24.85 -22.12
CA ASN A 948 45.55 23.49 -21.61
C ASN A 948 44.05 23.12 -21.61
N GLN A 949 43.74 21.87 -21.32
CA GLN A 949 42.39 21.33 -21.36
C GLN A 949 41.54 21.79 -20.17
N SER A 950 40.31 22.26 -20.43
CA SER A 950 39.25 22.34 -19.41
C SER A 950 38.22 21.24 -19.66
N SER A 951 37.73 20.58 -18.60
CA SER A 951 36.95 19.34 -18.76
C SER A 951 35.88 19.13 -17.68
N CYS A 952 34.72 18.63 -18.10
CA CYS A 952 33.75 17.97 -17.25
C CYS A 952 33.51 16.55 -17.79
N ARG A 953 33.19 15.59 -16.91
CA ARG A 953 32.97 14.20 -17.32
C ARG A 953 31.50 13.96 -17.67
N TYR A 954 30.79 13.25 -16.82
CA TYR A 954 29.37 12.94 -17.00
C TYR A 954 28.53 14.03 -16.34
N ILE A 955 27.62 14.64 -17.11
CA ILE A 955 26.53 15.46 -16.58
C ILE A 955 25.29 14.58 -16.60
N SER A 956 24.67 14.35 -15.44
CA SER A 956 23.49 13.47 -15.30
C SER A 956 22.38 14.19 -14.55
N ILE A 957 21.23 14.36 -15.19
CA ILE A 957 20.03 14.96 -14.61
C ILE A 957 18.96 13.86 -14.50
N TYR A 958 18.61 13.51 -13.27
CA TYR A 958 17.61 12.48 -12.95
C TYR A 958 16.24 13.07 -12.57
N GLY A 959 16.14 14.37 -12.36
CA GLY A 959 14.91 15.05 -11.92
C GLY A 959 15.12 16.56 -11.67
N GLY A 960 14.17 17.17 -10.95
CA GLY A 960 14.19 18.60 -10.60
C GLY A 960 13.79 19.56 -11.74
N THR A 961 13.90 20.85 -11.45
CA THR A 961 13.78 21.95 -12.42
C THR A 961 15.15 22.57 -12.64
N VAL A 962 15.78 22.24 -13.78
CA VAL A 962 17.14 22.68 -14.12
C VAL A 962 17.08 23.74 -15.22
N THR A 963 17.52 24.96 -14.91
CA THR A 963 17.70 26.05 -15.88
C THR A 963 19.20 26.32 -16.03
N ALA A 964 19.76 26.06 -17.21
CA ALA A 964 21.18 26.20 -17.48
C ALA A 964 21.42 27.17 -18.66
N THR A 965 22.15 28.26 -18.42
CA THR A 965 22.43 29.29 -19.43
C THR A 965 23.94 29.44 -19.62
N GLY A 966 24.43 29.22 -20.83
CA GLY A 966 25.82 29.47 -21.19
C GLY A 966 26.08 30.95 -21.40
N GLY A 967 27.30 31.41 -21.07
CA GLY A 967 27.78 32.71 -21.54
C GLY A 967 28.14 32.68 -23.03
N THR A 968 28.49 33.85 -23.59
CA THR A 968 28.93 33.98 -24.99
C THR A 968 29.96 32.90 -25.35
N TYR A 969 29.79 32.23 -26.49
CA TYR A 969 30.64 31.14 -26.99
C TYR A 969 30.59 29.79 -26.26
N SER A 970 29.67 29.57 -25.31
CA SER A 970 29.55 28.32 -24.55
C SER A 970 28.13 27.73 -24.56
N SER A 971 28.05 26.45 -24.19
CA SER A 971 26.78 25.72 -24.12
C SER A 971 25.97 26.02 -22.86
N GLY A 972 24.65 25.81 -22.93
CA GLY A 972 23.79 25.79 -21.73
C GLY A 972 24.18 24.64 -20.81
N ILE A 973 24.21 23.42 -21.35
CA ILE A 973 24.73 22.22 -20.70
C ILE A 973 25.77 21.56 -21.62
N GLY A 974 26.98 21.34 -21.12
CA GLY A 974 28.05 20.63 -21.83
C GLY A 974 29.40 21.33 -21.80
N SER A 975 30.02 21.58 -22.96
CA SER A 975 31.36 22.19 -23.01
C SER A 975 31.36 23.72 -23.13
N GLY A 976 32.41 24.34 -22.58
CA GLY A 976 32.76 25.75 -22.78
C GLY A 976 33.41 26.04 -24.13
N MET A 977 33.99 27.23 -24.29
CA MET A 977 34.71 27.64 -25.49
C MET A 977 36.04 26.89 -25.65
N GLY A 978 36.32 26.38 -26.84
CA GLY A 978 37.66 25.96 -27.24
C GLY A 978 38.45 27.16 -27.77
N ASP A 979 39.35 27.73 -26.96
CA ASP A 979 40.30 28.74 -27.44
C ASP A 979 41.55 28.02 -27.95
N SER A 980 42.80 28.39 -27.65
CA SER A 980 43.97 27.68 -28.21
C SER A 980 44.15 26.20 -27.77
N ASN A 981 43.25 25.63 -26.96
CA ASN A 981 43.23 24.22 -26.56
C ASN A 981 41.78 23.73 -26.31
N GLN A 982 41.61 22.50 -25.84
CA GLN A 982 40.32 21.82 -25.84
C GLN A 982 39.44 22.13 -24.62
N SER A 983 38.16 22.39 -24.84
CA SER A 983 37.12 22.29 -23.81
C SER A 983 36.28 21.03 -24.00
N LEU A 984 36.07 20.25 -22.93
CA LEU A 984 35.46 18.91 -22.98
C LEU A 984 34.25 18.73 -22.06
N CYS A 985 33.24 18.01 -22.57
CA CYS A 985 32.24 17.28 -21.79
C CYS A 985 32.18 15.81 -22.29
N GLU A 986 32.29 14.80 -21.42
CA GLU A 986 32.30 13.39 -21.86
C GLU A 986 30.92 12.87 -22.28
N ILE A 987 29.88 13.03 -21.46
CA ILE A 987 28.50 12.61 -21.75
C ILE A 987 27.52 13.53 -21.03
N ILE A 988 26.41 13.88 -21.69
CA ILE A 988 25.22 14.47 -21.08
C ILE A 988 24.11 13.42 -21.06
N ARG A 989 23.50 13.19 -19.90
CA ARG A 989 22.38 12.27 -19.71
C ARG A 989 21.23 12.99 -18.99
N ILE A 990 20.04 12.95 -19.56
CA ILE A 990 18.81 13.45 -18.95
C ILE A 990 17.82 12.29 -18.88
N ASP A 991 17.55 11.81 -17.66
CA ASP A 991 16.61 10.72 -17.42
C ASP A 991 15.20 11.24 -17.10
N ASN A 992 15.08 12.37 -16.40
CA ASN A 992 13.81 13.02 -16.09
C ASN A 992 14.00 14.49 -15.67
N GLY A 993 12.91 15.16 -15.26
CA GLY A 993 12.90 16.53 -14.76
C GLY A 993 12.41 17.54 -15.82
N THR A 994 12.40 18.82 -15.46
CA THR A 994 12.16 19.94 -16.38
C THR A 994 13.49 20.65 -16.62
N VAL A 995 14.12 20.38 -17.76
CA VAL A 995 15.43 20.93 -18.15
C VAL A 995 15.22 22.03 -19.19
N THR A 996 15.66 23.24 -18.90
CA THR A 996 15.73 24.35 -19.85
C THR A 996 17.18 24.76 -20.03
N ALA A 997 17.72 24.57 -21.23
CA ALA A 997 19.15 24.73 -21.52
C ALA A 997 19.34 25.70 -22.70
N THR A 998 19.93 26.86 -22.42
CA THR A 998 20.13 27.93 -23.39
C THR A 998 21.61 28.17 -23.59
N GLY A 999 22.11 27.98 -24.82
CA GLY A 999 23.47 28.34 -25.19
C GLY A 999 23.65 29.85 -25.19
N GLY A 1000 24.87 30.33 -24.93
CA GLY A 1000 25.20 31.71 -25.27
C GLY A 1000 25.35 31.88 -26.77
N ALA A 1001 25.62 33.10 -27.22
CA ALA A 1001 25.83 33.35 -28.65
C ALA A 1001 26.94 32.44 -29.21
N ASN A 1002 26.64 31.75 -30.30
CA ASN A 1002 27.45 30.72 -30.98
C ASN A 1002 27.53 29.35 -30.27
N GLY A 1003 26.95 29.16 -29.07
CA GLY A 1003 26.98 27.90 -28.32
C GLY A 1003 25.66 27.12 -28.38
N ALA A 1004 25.73 25.79 -28.23
CA ALA A 1004 24.54 24.94 -28.24
C ALA A 1004 23.70 25.06 -26.96
N GLY A 1005 22.39 24.77 -27.04
CA GLY A 1005 21.56 24.62 -25.83
C GLY A 1005 22.07 23.48 -24.95
N ILE A 1006 22.17 22.28 -25.53
CA ILE A 1006 22.77 21.09 -24.93
C ILE A 1006 23.82 20.52 -25.88
N GLY A 1007 25.07 20.40 -25.44
CA GLY A 1007 26.17 19.82 -26.21
C GLY A 1007 27.43 20.68 -26.18
N SER A 1008 27.99 21.09 -27.33
CA SER A 1008 29.27 21.80 -27.35
C SER A 1008 29.17 23.33 -27.41
N GLY A 1009 30.19 23.98 -26.85
CA GLY A 1009 30.48 25.39 -27.10
C GLY A 1009 31.15 25.64 -28.46
N VAL A 1010 31.75 26.81 -28.63
CA VAL A 1010 32.40 27.21 -29.88
C VAL A 1010 33.79 26.63 -30.00
N GLY A 1011 34.13 26.11 -31.19
CA GLY A 1011 35.52 25.84 -31.58
C GLY A 1011 36.17 27.13 -32.08
N TYR A 1012 36.62 28.01 -31.17
CA TYR A 1012 37.01 29.38 -31.51
C TYR A 1012 38.39 29.43 -32.17
N ASN A 1013 39.43 28.98 -31.47
CA ASN A 1013 40.79 28.78 -32.00
C ASN A 1013 41.31 27.33 -31.79
N GLY A 1014 40.49 26.49 -31.18
CA GLY A 1014 40.78 25.10 -30.82
C GLY A 1014 39.49 24.39 -30.43
N PRO A 1015 39.54 23.07 -30.21
CA PRO A 1015 38.33 22.26 -30.26
C PRO A 1015 37.42 22.44 -29.04
N SER A 1016 36.11 22.57 -29.27
CA SER A 1016 35.10 22.38 -28.21
C SER A 1016 34.32 21.10 -28.50
N SER A 1017 34.30 20.17 -27.56
CA SER A 1017 33.73 18.84 -27.78
C SER A 1017 32.86 18.39 -26.61
N CYS A 1018 31.65 17.97 -26.93
CA CYS A 1018 30.80 17.17 -26.08
C CYS A 1018 30.72 15.76 -26.69
N GLY A 1019 30.75 14.71 -25.87
CA GLY A 1019 30.44 13.37 -26.33
C GLY A 1019 28.93 13.15 -26.45
N ASN A 1020 28.44 11.98 -26.04
CA ASN A 1020 27.06 11.59 -26.31
C ASN A 1020 26.06 12.44 -25.50
N VAL A 1021 24.95 12.81 -26.14
CA VAL A 1021 23.79 13.44 -25.50
C VAL A 1021 22.66 12.41 -25.48
N ILE A 1022 22.25 11.98 -24.28
CA ILE A 1022 21.27 10.92 -24.07
C ILE A 1022 20.07 11.50 -23.31
N ILE A 1023 18.88 11.47 -23.91
CA ILE A 1023 17.63 11.91 -23.30
C ILE A 1023 16.67 10.72 -23.23
N ASN A 1024 16.41 10.22 -22.03
CA ASN A 1024 15.49 9.11 -21.79
C ASN A 1024 14.10 9.56 -21.31
N GLY A 1025 13.96 10.80 -20.85
CA GLY A 1025 12.70 11.31 -20.29
C GLY A 1025 12.75 12.79 -19.89
N GLY A 1026 11.69 13.23 -19.22
CA GLY A 1026 11.51 14.62 -18.77
C GLY A 1026 10.94 15.56 -19.82
N VAL A 1027 10.89 16.85 -19.49
CA VAL A 1027 10.60 17.97 -20.39
C VAL A 1027 11.91 18.71 -20.65
N VAL A 1028 12.43 18.65 -21.88
CA VAL A 1028 13.72 19.23 -22.25
C VAL A 1028 13.51 20.34 -23.28
N ASN A 1029 13.79 21.58 -22.89
CA ASN A 1029 13.73 22.76 -23.75
C ASN A 1029 15.15 23.25 -24.00
N ALA A 1030 15.68 23.03 -25.20
CA ALA A 1030 17.06 23.33 -25.56
C ALA A 1030 17.13 24.39 -26.68
N ALA A 1031 17.84 25.48 -26.45
CA ALA A 1031 17.93 26.60 -27.39
C ALA A 1031 19.38 27.00 -27.65
N GLY A 1032 19.81 26.94 -28.91
CA GLY A 1032 21.07 27.53 -29.38
C GLY A 1032 20.85 28.96 -29.85
N ILE A 1033 21.88 29.80 -29.76
CA ILE A 1033 21.82 31.23 -30.15
C ILE A 1033 22.94 31.52 -31.15
N GLN A 1034 22.69 32.32 -32.19
CA GLN A 1034 23.68 32.83 -33.15
C GLN A 1034 24.65 31.75 -33.70
N GLY A 1035 24.14 30.66 -34.27
CA GLY A 1035 24.95 29.59 -34.88
C GLY A 1035 25.19 28.36 -34.00
N GLY A 1036 24.57 28.30 -32.81
CA GLY A 1036 24.51 27.09 -32.00
C GLY A 1036 23.28 26.24 -32.29
N ALA A 1037 23.42 24.91 -32.27
CA ALA A 1037 22.28 24.00 -32.33
C ALA A 1037 21.44 24.04 -31.03
N GLY A 1038 20.17 23.64 -31.10
CA GLY A 1038 19.37 23.41 -29.89
C GLY A 1038 19.98 22.30 -29.05
N ILE A 1039 20.12 21.11 -29.64
CA ILE A 1039 20.85 19.97 -29.09
C ILE A 1039 21.90 19.52 -30.11
N GLY A 1040 23.18 19.51 -29.73
CA GLY A 1040 24.28 19.07 -30.59
C GLY A 1040 25.48 20.02 -30.53
N SER A 1041 26.07 20.37 -31.67
CA SER A 1041 27.30 21.18 -31.67
C SER A 1041 27.07 22.68 -31.77
N GLY A 1042 27.98 23.45 -31.18
CA GLY A 1042 28.09 24.90 -31.36
C GLY A 1042 28.72 25.30 -32.70
N VAL A 1043 29.06 26.58 -32.84
CA VAL A 1043 29.79 27.09 -34.01
C VAL A 1043 31.19 26.50 -34.08
N ALA A 1044 31.58 26.00 -35.26
CA ALA A 1044 32.98 25.80 -35.60
C ALA A 1044 33.56 27.08 -36.21
N GLY A 1045 34.36 27.80 -35.42
CA GLY A 1045 35.03 29.04 -35.79
C GLY A 1045 36.27 28.73 -36.61
N ASN A 1046 37.46 29.01 -36.07
CA ASN A 1046 38.73 28.59 -36.68
C ASN A 1046 39.10 27.13 -36.31
N ALA A 1047 38.30 26.48 -35.46
CA ALA A 1047 38.52 25.10 -35.02
C ALA A 1047 37.21 24.32 -34.85
N GLU A 1048 37.37 23.02 -34.62
CA GLU A 1048 36.26 22.07 -34.64
C GLU A 1048 35.32 22.25 -33.44
N SER A 1049 34.01 22.20 -33.69
CA SER A 1049 33.00 22.01 -32.65
C SER A 1049 32.32 20.67 -32.85
N HIS A 1050 32.22 19.87 -31.78
CA HIS A 1050 31.89 18.46 -31.90
C HIS A 1050 30.84 18.02 -30.88
N CYS A 1051 29.86 17.24 -31.34
CA CYS A 1051 28.95 16.47 -30.50
C CYS A 1051 29.06 14.96 -30.80
N GLY A 1052 28.82 14.12 -29.80
CA GLY A 1052 28.77 12.67 -29.94
C GLY A 1052 27.51 12.19 -30.64
N ILE A 1053 27.06 10.98 -30.27
CA ILE A 1053 25.74 10.47 -30.66
C ILE A 1053 24.67 11.23 -29.87
N ILE A 1054 23.63 11.71 -30.56
CA ILE A 1054 22.42 12.25 -29.92
C ILE A 1054 21.39 11.12 -29.89
N SER A 1055 20.97 10.70 -28.70
CA SER A 1055 20.01 9.61 -28.50
C SER A 1055 18.82 10.08 -27.68
N ILE A 1056 17.63 10.08 -28.28
CA ILE A 1056 16.36 10.44 -27.62
C ILE A 1056 15.45 9.22 -27.60
N SER A 1057 15.22 8.64 -26.44
CA SER A 1057 14.38 7.45 -26.23
C SER A 1057 13.08 7.76 -25.47
N GLY A 1058 12.87 9.00 -25.04
CA GLY A 1058 11.65 9.41 -24.32
C GLY A 1058 11.60 10.89 -23.98
N GLY A 1059 10.53 11.29 -23.30
CA GLY A 1059 10.28 12.67 -22.86
C GLY A 1059 9.61 13.58 -23.88
N MET A 1060 9.45 14.86 -23.52
CA MET A 1060 9.03 15.95 -24.39
C MET A 1060 10.23 16.85 -24.67
N VAL A 1061 10.80 16.76 -25.87
CA VAL A 1061 12.02 17.47 -26.25
C VAL A 1061 11.70 18.58 -27.26
N THR A 1062 11.85 19.83 -26.87
CA THR A 1062 11.80 20.99 -27.76
C THR A 1062 13.22 21.49 -27.98
N ALA A 1063 13.70 21.49 -29.22
CA ALA A 1063 15.05 21.88 -29.58
C ALA A 1063 15.02 22.95 -30.68
N ILE A 1064 15.62 24.11 -30.44
CA ILE A 1064 15.58 25.27 -31.35
C ILE A 1064 17.00 25.73 -31.63
N GLY A 1065 17.40 25.76 -32.89
CA GLY A 1065 18.65 26.37 -33.33
C GLY A 1065 18.42 27.76 -33.93
N ASP A 1066 19.47 28.57 -33.91
CA ASP A 1066 19.53 29.87 -34.60
C ASP A 1066 20.73 29.83 -35.56
N TYR A 1067 20.53 30.10 -36.85
CA TYR A 1067 21.49 29.77 -37.93
C TYR A 1067 22.05 28.33 -37.88
N SER A 1068 21.34 27.40 -37.24
CA SER A 1068 21.78 26.04 -36.91
C SER A 1068 20.58 25.14 -36.63
N PRO A 1069 20.75 23.81 -36.59
CA PRO A 1069 19.61 22.91 -36.50
C PRO A 1069 19.00 22.89 -35.10
N GLY A 1070 17.75 22.46 -35.01
CA GLY A 1070 17.14 22.12 -33.73
C GLY A 1070 17.93 21.01 -33.05
N ILE A 1071 18.20 19.93 -33.78
CA ILE A 1071 19.00 18.79 -33.31
C ILE A 1071 20.09 18.46 -34.34
N GLY A 1072 21.36 18.43 -33.91
CA GLY A 1072 22.52 18.02 -34.71
C GLY A 1072 23.61 19.07 -34.81
N SER A 1073 24.26 19.15 -35.97
CA SER A 1073 25.53 19.84 -36.15
C SER A 1073 25.34 21.35 -36.37
N GLY A 1074 25.96 22.19 -35.53
CA GLY A 1074 25.90 23.66 -35.63
C GLY A 1074 26.51 24.26 -36.90
N TYR A 1075 26.60 25.60 -36.91
CA TYR A 1075 27.12 26.38 -38.02
C TYR A 1075 28.63 26.14 -38.19
N ALA A 1076 29.06 25.99 -39.44
CA ALA A 1076 30.46 25.79 -39.79
C ALA A 1076 31.01 27.03 -40.52
N ASN A 1077 31.87 27.81 -39.84
CA ASN A 1077 32.44 29.03 -40.40
C ASN A 1077 33.66 28.75 -41.27
N ALA A 1078 34.79 28.39 -40.64
CA ALA A 1078 36.09 28.13 -41.27
C ALA A 1078 36.68 26.78 -40.82
N SER A 1079 35.88 25.96 -40.12
CA SER A 1079 36.28 24.65 -39.60
C SER A 1079 35.08 23.69 -39.52
N LYS A 1080 35.22 22.57 -38.82
CA LYS A 1080 34.22 21.49 -38.81
C LYS A 1080 33.27 21.57 -37.61
N SER A 1081 31.97 21.75 -37.86
CA SER A 1081 30.93 21.52 -36.85
C SER A 1081 30.31 20.15 -37.10
N THR A 1082 30.46 19.22 -36.17
CA THR A 1082 30.18 17.80 -36.40
C THR A 1082 29.35 17.18 -35.29
N CYS A 1083 28.48 16.25 -35.65
CA CYS A 1083 27.81 15.32 -34.76
C CYS A 1083 27.92 13.91 -35.34
N TYR A 1084 27.89 12.89 -34.47
CA TYR A 1084 27.73 11.51 -34.92
C TYR A 1084 26.25 11.24 -35.27
N ASP A 1085 25.77 10.04 -34.98
CA ASP A 1085 24.42 9.61 -35.31
C ASP A 1085 23.37 10.33 -34.46
N ILE A 1086 22.21 10.58 -35.06
CA ILE A 1086 21.03 11.14 -34.40
C ILE A 1086 19.97 10.03 -34.35
N LEU A 1087 19.79 9.46 -33.16
CA LEU A 1087 18.91 8.34 -32.87
C LEU A 1087 17.67 8.86 -32.13
N ILE A 1088 16.51 8.84 -32.77
CA ILE A 1088 15.23 9.17 -32.13
C ILE A 1088 14.37 7.90 -32.09
N GLN A 1089 14.29 7.34 -30.89
CA GLN A 1089 13.68 6.06 -30.59
C GLN A 1089 12.47 6.18 -29.66
N GLY A 1090 12.12 7.38 -29.18
CA GLY A 1090 10.93 7.55 -28.35
C GLY A 1090 10.58 9.01 -28.07
N GLY A 1091 9.44 9.20 -27.40
CA GLY A 1091 8.98 10.50 -26.92
C GLY A 1091 8.34 11.42 -27.96
N THR A 1092 8.10 12.66 -27.55
CA THR A 1092 7.62 13.77 -28.41
C THR A 1092 8.75 14.76 -28.65
N VAL A 1093 9.24 14.86 -29.89
CA VAL A 1093 10.34 15.74 -30.28
C VAL A 1093 9.84 16.84 -31.21
N SER A 1094 10.22 18.09 -30.93
CA SER A 1094 9.98 19.26 -31.78
C SER A 1094 11.31 19.96 -32.05
N ALA A 1095 11.85 19.83 -33.25
CA ALA A 1095 13.17 20.30 -33.64
C ALA A 1095 13.08 21.39 -34.73
N THR A 1096 13.35 22.64 -34.38
CA THR A 1096 13.25 23.80 -35.28
C THR A 1096 14.64 24.31 -35.64
N GLY A 1097 14.97 24.26 -36.93
CA GLY A 1097 16.18 24.83 -37.49
C GLY A 1097 16.08 26.34 -37.67
N GLY A 1098 17.16 27.03 -37.31
CA GLY A 1098 17.39 28.41 -37.68
C GLY A 1098 17.70 28.57 -39.17
N LYS A 1099 17.81 29.82 -39.62
CA LYS A 1099 18.06 30.17 -41.03
C LYS A 1099 19.15 29.29 -41.68
N TYR A 1100 18.89 28.84 -42.90
CA TYR A 1100 19.78 27.94 -43.69
C TYR A 1100 20.07 26.55 -43.08
N SER A 1101 19.34 26.10 -42.05
CA SER A 1101 19.63 24.83 -41.36
C SER A 1101 18.44 23.85 -41.37
N ALA A 1102 18.74 22.56 -41.18
CA ALA A 1102 17.73 21.52 -41.01
C ALA A 1102 17.01 21.63 -39.66
N GLY A 1103 15.83 21.01 -39.53
CA GLY A 1103 15.22 20.81 -38.20
C GLY A 1103 16.03 19.79 -37.39
N ILE A 1104 16.33 18.65 -38.02
CA ILE A 1104 17.18 17.57 -37.50
C ILE A 1104 18.27 17.28 -38.55
N GLY A 1105 19.55 17.34 -38.18
CA GLY A 1105 20.67 17.05 -39.07
C GLY A 1105 21.74 18.14 -39.05
N THR A 1106 22.07 18.76 -40.19
CA THR A 1106 23.17 19.74 -40.26
C THR A 1106 22.72 21.21 -40.28
N GLY A 1107 23.63 22.07 -39.86
CA GLY A 1107 23.54 23.51 -39.96
C GLY A 1107 24.07 24.06 -41.28
N TYR A 1108 24.25 25.37 -41.30
CA TYR A 1108 24.79 26.13 -42.42
C TYR A 1108 26.32 26.03 -42.50
N LYS A 1109 26.84 25.79 -43.72
CA LYS A 1109 28.28 25.90 -44.06
C LYS A 1109 28.55 27.17 -44.88
N ASN A 1110 29.43 28.03 -44.36
CA ASN A 1110 29.71 29.35 -44.95
C ASN A 1110 30.89 29.38 -45.93
N GLU A 1111 32.04 28.80 -45.59
CA GLU A 1111 33.26 28.81 -46.42
C GLU A 1111 33.55 27.45 -47.05
N ASP A 1112 34.24 27.40 -48.20
CA ASP A 1112 34.49 26.17 -48.96
C ASP A 1112 35.25 25.09 -48.16
N GLU A 1113 36.16 25.49 -47.26
CA GLU A 1113 36.99 24.61 -46.43
C GLU A 1113 36.29 24.12 -45.14
N ALA A 1114 35.16 24.72 -44.76
CA ALA A 1114 34.39 24.34 -43.58
C ALA A 1114 33.54 23.07 -43.82
N GLU A 1115 33.03 22.46 -42.75
CA GLU A 1115 32.19 21.26 -42.84
C GLU A 1115 31.11 21.30 -41.74
N SER A 1116 29.82 21.26 -42.08
CA SER A 1116 28.76 20.95 -41.10
C SER A 1116 28.24 19.56 -41.43
N SER A 1117 28.48 18.57 -40.55
CA SER A 1117 28.18 17.16 -40.88
C SER A 1117 27.64 16.28 -39.75
N CYS A 1118 26.68 15.42 -40.10
CA CYS A 1118 26.05 14.41 -39.23
C CYS A 1118 26.32 12.97 -39.70
N GLY A 1119 26.15 12.00 -38.78
CA GLY A 1119 26.20 10.55 -39.04
C GLY A 1119 24.89 10.01 -39.64
N ASP A 1120 24.47 8.81 -39.22
CA ASP A 1120 23.15 8.27 -39.54
C ASP A 1120 22.05 9.07 -38.80
N ILE A 1121 20.90 9.32 -39.44
CA ILE A 1121 19.70 9.84 -38.76
C ILE A 1121 18.68 8.71 -38.75
N ILE A 1122 18.41 8.14 -37.56
CA ILE A 1122 17.52 6.99 -37.39
C ILE A 1122 16.32 7.38 -36.55
N ILE A 1123 15.11 7.31 -37.13
CA ILE A 1123 13.85 7.60 -36.45
C ILE A 1123 13.01 6.32 -36.43
N SER A 1124 12.85 5.75 -35.24
CA SER A 1124 12.21 4.43 -35.02
C SER A 1124 10.69 4.56 -34.80
N TYR A 1125 9.94 3.47 -34.94
CA TYR A 1125 8.48 3.46 -34.73
C TYR A 1125 8.05 3.66 -33.26
N GLU A 1126 8.98 3.67 -32.31
CA GLU A 1126 8.70 3.80 -30.87
C GLU A 1126 8.52 5.27 -30.41
N ILE A 1127 8.61 6.23 -31.33
CA ILE A 1127 8.27 7.65 -31.09
C ILE A 1127 6.77 7.85 -30.83
N THR A 1128 6.43 8.90 -30.09
CA THR A 1128 5.06 9.44 -30.09
C THR A 1128 4.87 10.34 -31.31
N ARG A 1129 5.73 11.37 -31.44
CA ARG A 1129 5.68 12.35 -32.53
C ARG A 1129 7.04 13.03 -32.68
N VAL A 1130 7.52 13.20 -33.90
CA VAL A 1130 8.70 14.02 -34.25
C VAL A 1130 8.26 15.08 -35.24
N THR A 1131 8.29 16.34 -34.85
CA THR A 1131 8.10 17.49 -35.76
C THR A 1131 9.46 18.13 -36.00
N ALA A 1132 9.91 18.12 -37.24
CA ALA A 1132 11.13 18.78 -37.66
C ALA A 1132 10.80 19.93 -38.62
N THR A 1133 11.33 21.12 -38.37
CA THR A 1133 11.07 22.32 -39.18
C THR A 1133 12.38 22.88 -39.69
N ALA A 1134 12.58 22.90 -41.01
CA ALA A 1134 13.73 23.54 -41.64
C ALA A 1134 13.62 25.07 -41.57
N GLY A 1135 14.76 25.71 -41.38
CA GLY A 1135 14.87 27.17 -41.40
C GLY A 1135 14.73 27.74 -42.81
N LEU A 1136 14.17 28.94 -42.89
CA LEU A 1136 13.92 29.63 -44.14
C LEU A 1136 15.22 29.97 -44.90
N VAL A 1137 15.11 30.01 -46.23
CA VAL A 1137 16.16 30.42 -47.18
C VAL A 1137 15.66 31.69 -47.89
N GLU A 1138 16.49 32.75 -47.96
CA GLU A 1138 16.07 34.06 -48.49
C GLU A 1138 15.98 34.11 -50.02
N ASP A 1139 16.66 33.21 -50.73
CA ASP A 1139 16.70 33.13 -52.19
C ASP A 1139 16.35 31.70 -52.64
N PRO A 1140 15.20 31.46 -53.29
CA PRO A 1140 14.78 30.14 -53.77
C PRO A 1140 15.66 29.50 -54.84
N SER A 1141 16.67 30.21 -55.37
CA SER A 1141 17.67 29.64 -56.29
C SER A 1141 18.84 28.96 -55.57
N GLN A 1142 18.93 29.11 -54.25
CA GLN A 1142 19.90 28.46 -53.37
C GLN A 1142 19.43 27.05 -52.98
N GLN A 1143 20.34 26.19 -52.51
CA GLN A 1143 20.02 24.83 -52.07
C GLN A 1143 18.92 24.84 -50.99
N SER A 1144 17.85 24.07 -51.21
CA SER A 1144 16.78 23.93 -50.21
C SER A 1144 17.32 23.25 -48.96
N THR A 1145 16.96 23.78 -47.80
CA THR A 1145 17.12 23.12 -46.51
C THR A 1145 16.12 21.97 -46.38
N GLU A 1146 16.52 20.86 -45.76
CA GLU A 1146 15.64 19.73 -45.49
C GLU A 1146 15.14 19.75 -44.04
N PRO A 1147 13.86 19.41 -43.75
CA PRO A 1147 13.39 19.34 -42.36
C PRO A 1147 14.17 18.31 -41.54
N ILE A 1148 14.53 17.19 -42.16
CA ILE A 1148 15.37 16.13 -41.60
C ILE A 1148 16.41 15.79 -42.67
N GLY A 1149 17.70 16.02 -42.38
CA GLY A 1149 18.79 15.82 -43.33
C GLY A 1149 19.74 17.02 -43.39
N VAL A 1150 19.95 17.56 -44.59
CA VAL A 1150 20.98 18.60 -44.80
C VAL A 1150 20.46 20.03 -44.69
N GLY A 1151 21.22 20.85 -43.96
CA GLY A 1151 21.23 22.30 -44.08
C GLY A 1151 21.97 22.77 -45.34
N TYR A 1152 21.93 24.06 -45.63
CA TYR A 1152 22.57 24.63 -46.82
C TYR A 1152 24.09 24.40 -46.80
N ASN A 1153 24.64 23.84 -47.88
CA ASN A 1153 26.02 23.38 -48.02
C ASN A 1153 26.48 22.33 -46.98
N GLY A 1154 25.58 21.82 -46.12
CA GLY A 1154 25.89 20.78 -45.14
C GLY A 1154 25.94 19.38 -45.76
N ILE A 1155 26.48 18.41 -45.01
CA ILE A 1155 26.67 17.03 -45.46
C ILE A 1155 26.28 16.06 -44.34
N CYS A 1156 25.15 15.36 -44.45
CA CYS A 1156 24.95 14.16 -43.62
C CYS A 1156 25.65 12.99 -44.31
N ASN A 1157 26.69 12.45 -43.67
CA ASN A 1157 27.54 11.39 -44.22
C ASN A 1157 26.89 10.00 -44.07
N GLY A 1158 25.93 9.85 -43.16
CA GLY A 1158 25.15 8.64 -42.98
C GLY A 1158 23.85 8.60 -43.78
N THR A 1159 23.07 7.57 -43.50
CA THR A 1159 21.74 7.31 -44.05
C THR A 1159 20.65 7.96 -43.21
N ILE A 1160 19.61 8.47 -43.87
CA ILE A 1160 18.38 8.91 -43.20
C ILE A 1160 17.41 7.72 -43.22
N THR A 1161 17.30 7.02 -42.09
CA THR A 1161 16.44 5.85 -41.92
C THR A 1161 15.24 6.22 -41.05
N ILE A 1162 14.07 6.35 -41.69
CA ILE A 1162 12.80 6.54 -41.01
C ILE A 1162 12.03 5.22 -41.07
N SER A 1163 11.48 4.80 -39.94
CA SER A 1163 10.75 3.54 -39.85
C SER A 1163 9.54 3.54 -40.80
N PRO A 1164 9.33 2.47 -41.61
CA PRO A 1164 8.23 2.42 -42.58
C PRO A 1164 6.84 2.33 -41.94
N PHE A 1165 6.76 2.14 -40.62
CA PHE A 1165 5.51 2.11 -39.84
C PHE A 1165 5.05 3.50 -39.36
N LEU A 1166 5.80 4.56 -39.70
CA LEU A 1166 5.44 5.92 -39.34
C LEU A 1166 4.61 6.59 -40.43
N ALA A 1167 3.60 7.34 -40.00
CA ALA A 1167 2.98 8.36 -40.82
C ALA A 1167 4.01 9.47 -41.08
N ASP A 1168 4.05 10.00 -42.31
CA ASP A 1168 4.99 11.03 -42.73
C ASP A 1168 4.22 12.13 -43.47
N ILE A 1169 4.16 13.32 -42.85
CA ILE A 1169 3.42 14.48 -43.35
C ILE A 1169 4.42 15.62 -43.57
N VAL A 1170 4.53 16.10 -44.81
CA VAL A 1170 5.36 17.26 -45.16
C VAL A 1170 4.47 18.44 -45.56
N ILE A 1171 4.56 19.55 -44.82
CA ILE A 1171 3.82 20.80 -45.08
C ILE A 1171 4.81 21.96 -45.08
N GLY A 1172 5.05 22.55 -46.26
CA GLY A 1172 6.03 23.62 -46.43
C GLY A 1172 7.44 23.16 -46.04
N SER A 1173 8.07 23.86 -45.08
CA SER A 1173 9.37 23.49 -44.52
C SER A 1173 9.28 22.60 -43.27
N THR A 1174 8.11 22.04 -42.95
CA THR A 1174 7.89 21.18 -41.77
C THR A 1174 7.62 19.74 -42.19
N ARG A 1175 8.26 18.78 -41.52
CA ARG A 1175 8.00 17.34 -41.63
C ARG A 1175 7.59 16.79 -40.27
N THR A 1176 6.45 16.11 -40.20
CA THR A 1176 5.95 15.48 -38.97
C THR A 1176 5.86 13.98 -39.18
N LEU A 1177 6.52 13.25 -38.29
CA LEU A 1177 6.51 11.78 -38.20
C LEU A 1177 5.79 11.37 -36.92
N PHE A 1178 4.92 10.36 -36.99
CA PHE A 1178 4.20 9.86 -35.82
C PHE A 1178 3.73 8.42 -36.05
N VAL A 1179 3.38 7.71 -34.97
CA VAL A 1179 2.74 6.41 -35.07
C VAL A 1179 1.30 6.63 -35.53
N GLY A 1180 1.05 6.37 -36.80
CA GLY A 1180 -0.25 6.61 -37.41
C GLY A 1180 -1.28 5.58 -36.95
N THR A 1181 -2.40 6.05 -36.40
CA THR A 1181 -3.63 5.27 -36.39
C THR A 1181 -4.19 5.27 -37.81
N THR A 1182 -4.61 4.13 -38.37
CA THR A 1182 -5.19 4.06 -39.71
C THR A 1182 -6.40 5.00 -39.81
N GLY A 1183 -6.32 6.01 -40.68
CA GLY A 1183 -7.33 7.04 -40.82
C GLY A 1183 -7.06 8.37 -40.09
N ASP A 1184 -6.01 8.46 -39.27
CA ASP A 1184 -5.49 9.75 -38.78
C ASP A 1184 -4.62 10.36 -39.90
N VAL A 1185 -5.23 11.21 -40.71
CA VAL A 1185 -4.66 11.80 -41.93
C VAL A 1185 -4.12 13.20 -41.64
N ASN A 1186 -4.59 13.86 -40.58
CA ASN A 1186 -4.11 15.19 -40.18
C ASN A 1186 -2.98 15.16 -39.13
N GLY A 1187 -2.80 14.05 -38.42
CA GLY A 1187 -1.77 13.85 -37.39
C GLY A 1187 -2.08 14.47 -36.02
N ASP A 1188 -3.35 14.66 -35.68
CA ASP A 1188 -3.80 15.21 -34.38
C ASP A 1188 -4.03 14.15 -33.29
N GLY A 1189 -4.09 12.86 -33.66
CA GLY A 1189 -4.28 11.72 -32.77
C GLY A 1189 -5.73 11.23 -32.64
N GLU A 1190 -6.71 11.88 -33.27
CA GLU A 1190 -8.12 11.45 -33.29
C GLU A 1190 -8.62 11.19 -34.72
N VAL A 1191 -9.01 9.95 -35.04
CA VAL A 1191 -9.61 9.63 -36.35
C VAL A 1191 -11.03 10.20 -36.45
N ASN A 1192 -11.19 11.34 -37.13
CA ASN A 1192 -12.45 12.09 -37.14
C ASN A 1192 -12.75 12.81 -38.48
N VAL A 1193 -13.78 13.66 -38.53
CA VAL A 1193 -14.23 14.32 -39.77
C VAL A 1193 -13.23 15.37 -40.31
N SER A 1194 -12.28 15.85 -39.49
CA SER A 1194 -11.17 16.66 -39.98
C SER A 1194 -10.22 15.86 -40.87
N ASP A 1195 -10.00 14.58 -40.60
CA ASP A 1195 -9.22 13.69 -41.45
C ASP A 1195 -9.87 13.46 -42.79
N VAL A 1196 -11.20 13.30 -42.83
CA VAL A 1196 -11.97 13.25 -44.08
C VAL A 1196 -11.74 14.52 -44.90
N THR A 1197 -11.68 15.68 -44.24
CA THR A 1197 -11.42 16.97 -44.89
C THR A 1197 -9.99 17.09 -45.39
N MET A 1198 -9.01 16.57 -44.63
CA MET A 1198 -7.60 16.52 -45.02
C MET A 1198 -7.37 15.56 -46.19
N LEU A 1199 -7.91 14.33 -46.10
CA LEU A 1199 -7.85 13.30 -47.12
C LEU A 1199 -8.45 13.76 -48.45
N VAL A 1200 -9.63 14.37 -48.42
CA VAL A 1200 -10.22 15.00 -49.62
C VAL A 1200 -9.33 16.12 -50.17
N SER A 1201 -8.66 16.89 -49.31
CA SER A 1201 -7.70 17.92 -49.74
C SER A 1201 -6.44 17.32 -50.37
N MET A 1202 -5.98 16.15 -49.92
CA MET A 1202 -4.87 15.40 -50.52
C MET A 1202 -5.25 14.82 -51.89
N ILE A 1203 -6.43 14.22 -52.01
CA ILE A 1203 -6.96 13.67 -53.27
C ILE A 1203 -7.18 14.77 -54.32
N LEU A 1204 -7.58 15.97 -53.89
CA LEU A 1204 -7.70 17.14 -54.76
C LEU A 1204 -6.35 17.78 -55.13
N GLY A 1205 -5.22 17.29 -54.61
CA GLY A 1205 -3.89 17.83 -54.85
C GLY A 1205 -3.61 19.17 -54.17
N ASN A 1206 -4.44 19.57 -53.20
CA ASN A 1206 -4.27 20.81 -52.42
C ASN A 1206 -3.26 20.65 -51.27
N THR A 1207 -2.92 19.41 -50.91
CA THR A 1207 -2.02 19.03 -49.82
C THR A 1207 -1.25 17.76 -50.23
N PRO A 1208 0.02 17.57 -49.80
CA PRO A 1208 0.77 16.35 -50.10
C PRO A 1208 0.13 15.12 -49.46
N GLN A 1209 0.16 13.97 -50.15
CA GLN A 1209 -0.38 12.70 -49.65
C GLN A 1209 0.46 12.16 -48.48
N ALA A 1210 -0.20 11.71 -47.42
CA ALA A 1210 0.41 11.02 -46.28
C ALA A 1210 0.27 9.49 -46.43
N ASN A 1211 1.16 8.71 -45.83
CA ASN A 1211 1.04 7.24 -45.84
C ASN A 1211 -0.24 6.72 -45.13
N THR A 1212 -0.79 7.47 -44.17
CA THR A 1212 -2.07 7.16 -43.51
C THR A 1212 -3.30 7.52 -44.35
N ALA A 1213 -3.11 8.18 -45.50
CA ALA A 1213 -4.18 8.53 -46.44
C ALA A 1213 -4.61 7.36 -47.33
N ASP A 1214 -3.78 6.32 -47.46
CA ASP A 1214 -4.16 5.00 -47.99
C ASP A 1214 -4.82 4.22 -46.85
N VAL A 1215 -6.10 4.50 -46.63
CA VAL A 1215 -6.88 3.99 -45.51
C VAL A 1215 -7.36 2.56 -45.81
N ASN A 1216 -7.44 2.19 -47.09
CA ASN A 1216 -7.89 0.87 -47.52
C ASN A 1216 -6.73 -0.13 -47.75
N GLY A 1217 -5.50 0.35 -47.96
CA GLY A 1217 -4.29 -0.45 -48.17
C GLY A 1217 -4.06 -0.94 -49.62
N ASP A 1218 -4.66 -0.31 -50.62
CA ASP A 1218 -4.55 -0.69 -52.05
C ASP A 1218 -3.37 -0.04 -52.79
N GLY A 1219 -2.72 0.96 -52.18
CA GLY A 1219 -1.57 1.68 -52.72
C GLY A 1219 -1.92 2.91 -53.57
N GLU A 1220 -3.19 3.29 -53.73
CA GLU A 1220 -3.63 4.47 -54.46
C GLU A 1220 -4.54 5.38 -53.61
N VAL A 1221 -4.01 6.45 -53.00
CA VAL A 1221 -4.83 7.42 -52.22
C VAL A 1221 -5.92 8.08 -53.09
N ASN A 1222 -7.17 7.64 -52.95
CA ASN A 1222 -8.31 7.99 -53.80
C ASN A 1222 -9.66 8.07 -53.04
N VAL A 1223 -10.78 8.22 -53.76
CA VAL A 1223 -12.13 8.37 -53.16
C VAL A 1223 -12.59 7.11 -52.37
N SER A 1224 -12.02 5.95 -52.64
CA SER A 1224 -12.26 4.74 -51.86
C SER A 1224 -11.69 4.84 -50.44
N ASP A 1225 -10.55 5.51 -50.23
CA ASP A 1225 -10.01 5.79 -48.89
C ASP A 1225 -10.90 6.73 -48.10
N VAL A 1226 -11.52 7.73 -48.75
CA VAL A 1226 -12.55 8.57 -48.11
C VAL A 1226 -13.70 7.71 -47.61
N THR A 1227 -14.05 6.66 -48.35
CA THR A 1227 -15.13 5.73 -47.99
C THR A 1227 -14.69 4.81 -46.84
N ALA A 1228 -13.45 4.32 -46.85
CA ALA A 1228 -12.87 3.52 -45.77
C ALA A 1228 -12.76 4.34 -44.47
N LEU A 1229 -12.26 5.58 -44.56
CA LEU A 1229 -12.14 6.51 -43.42
C LEU A 1229 -13.49 6.85 -42.81
N VAL A 1230 -14.49 7.19 -43.63
CA VAL A 1230 -15.85 7.42 -43.13
C VAL A 1230 -16.43 6.15 -42.48
N SER A 1231 -16.08 4.96 -42.95
CA SER A 1231 -16.50 3.70 -42.31
C SER A 1231 -15.85 3.50 -40.93
N ILE A 1232 -14.55 3.79 -40.79
CA ILE A 1232 -13.82 3.77 -39.51
C ILE A 1232 -14.45 4.75 -38.51
N ILE A 1233 -14.70 5.99 -38.93
CA ILE A 1233 -15.31 7.04 -38.08
C ILE A 1233 -16.74 6.66 -37.64
N LEU A 1234 -17.46 5.90 -38.47
CA LEU A 1234 -18.81 5.41 -38.16
C LEU A 1234 -18.82 4.05 -37.42
N GLY A 1235 -17.66 3.44 -37.18
CA GLY A 1235 -17.51 2.14 -36.50
C GLY A 1235 -18.12 0.97 -37.27
N GLN A 1236 -17.97 0.94 -38.60
CA GLN A 1236 -18.54 -0.07 -39.52
C GLN A 1236 -17.53 -1.14 -39.96
#